data_AF-A0A7Y2Z9M7-F1
#
_entry.id   AF-A0A7Y2Z9M7-F1
#
_cell.length_a   1.000
_cell.length_b   1.000
_cell.length_c   1.000
_cell.angle_alpha   90.00
_cell.angle_beta   90.00
_cell.angle_gamma   90.00
#
_symmetry.space_group_name_H-M   'P 1'
#
loop_
_entity.id
_entity.type
_entity.pdbx_description
1 polymer ?
#
loop_
_entity_poly.entity_id
_entity_poly.type
_entity_poly.pdbx_seq_one_letter_code
_entity_poly.pdbx_strand_id
1 'polypeptide(L)'
;MQRTCCPDSASLAQTIEGRRLLQQESGEKNWYRWGPYLSERQWGTVREDYSGDGEPWDYLVHDDARCKTYRWGEDGLAGFSDVEQKLCLGLALWNGKDPILKERLFGLTNAQGNHGEDVKEYYYFLDALPSHAYCKMLYKYPQEAFPYAELEEHNSRRKAEEDEYELIDTGLFDDNRYFDILVEYGKGDIDDILLKVSATNRAAVAHPLTVIVQLWYRNVWSFSSGVPRPALKLQDGAVHCDHPDFSDLSMVGDQAEFLFCDNDTAAPDVPYPKESFHLAVVESRAESLNPAMTGTKAGLKFEAMVEAKETVTFRARLGRNKTLEDFEQVMNQRRDEADEFYHQLQCRIADPEKRLIQRQALAGMIWSKQFYYYDVDRWLEGDLIPPPSSRQGGRNRDWRHMRNRDVISMPDTWEYPWYATWDLAFHCLPLALIDSYFAKQQLLLFTRENYLHPNGQLPAYEWNFCDVNPPVHAWGCWRVFQIDRAQRGGDGDLAFLEQVFHKLLLNFTWWVNRKDVEELNVFQGGFLGLDNIGVFDRSKPLPTGGHINQADGTAWMAMYSLNMMRIALELSLHNPVYEEMAIKFFRHFLNIAKAMTNMAGCGIGLWDEDDKFYYDELSLPDQHGEMQRIALKVRSLVGIIPLFAVETIEPETLSRLPRFGQALNEIFDKEPELAGLVSHWHEPGRGDRRLLSLLRGHRMKRLLHRMLDPGEFLSEYGIRSLSKTHETNPYVFEMAGQRYEIKYVPGESTNRMFGGNSNWRGPIWLPINFLIIESLQKFHHYYGDDFKIEYPTGSGQYSTILEVAEHLSKRLVRLFQLDEFGQRPIYHHCERMQQDPEFRDHLLFYEYFHGDNGRGVGASHQTGWTALVAKLLYPRRPLRN
;
A
#
# COMPACT_ATOMS: atom_id res chain seq x y z
N MET A 1 -9.56 37.18 12.50
CA MET A 1 -8.14 37.60 12.62
C MET A 1 -7.36 36.98 11.47
N GLN A 2 -6.61 37.82 10.75
CA GLN A 2 -5.87 37.49 9.52
C GLN A 2 -4.93 36.30 9.72
N ARG A 3 -4.92 35.39 8.73
CA ARG A 3 -4.03 34.23 8.65
C ARG A 3 -2.61 34.73 8.40
N THR A 4 -1.77 34.83 9.42
CA THR A 4 -0.33 34.89 9.23
C THR A 4 0.17 33.47 8.94
N CYS A 5 0.06 33.07 7.67
CA CYS A 5 1.04 32.13 7.13
C CYS A 5 2.43 32.73 7.32
N CYS A 6 3.44 31.88 7.49
CA CYS A 6 4.84 32.29 7.44
C CYS A 6 5.03 33.24 6.24
N PRO A 7 5.55 34.46 6.42
CA PRO A 7 5.61 35.46 5.34
C PRO A 7 6.40 35.00 4.10
N ASP A 8 7.23 33.96 4.22
CA ASP A 8 8.22 33.57 3.21
C ASP A 8 8.01 32.19 2.56
N SER A 9 6.90 31.48 2.81
CA SER A 9 6.65 30.17 2.13
C SER A 9 5.54 30.29 1.10
N ALA A 10 5.91 30.23 -0.17
CA ALA A 10 4.96 30.04 -1.28
C ALA A 10 4.08 28.80 -1.03
N SER A 11 2.82 28.81 -1.46
CA SER A 11 2.01 27.59 -1.39
C SER A 11 2.54 26.55 -2.39
N LEU A 12 2.36 25.26 -2.12
CA LEU A 12 2.73 24.19 -3.08
C LEU A 12 2.15 24.47 -4.47
N ALA A 13 0.92 25.00 -4.53
CA ALA A 13 0.22 25.40 -5.74
C ALA A 13 0.93 26.50 -6.58
N GLN A 14 1.87 27.25 -5.99
CA GLN A 14 2.65 28.29 -6.70
C GLN A 14 3.90 27.75 -7.39
N THR A 15 4.39 26.57 -6.99
CA THR A 15 5.49 25.89 -7.68
C THR A 15 5.08 25.49 -9.11
N ILE A 16 6.03 25.20 -9.99
CA ILE A 16 5.70 24.72 -11.34
C ILE A 16 4.89 23.42 -11.28
N GLU A 17 5.29 22.48 -10.42
CA GLU A 17 4.56 21.22 -10.24
C GLU A 17 3.15 21.44 -9.68
N GLY A 18 2.99 22.31 -8.69
CA GLY A 18 1.67 22.63 -8.15
C GLY A 18 0.71 23.20 -9.21
N ARG A 19 1.23 23.97 -10.16
CA ARG A 19 0.44 24.43 -11.32
C ARG A 19 0.03 23.28 -12.25
N ARG A 20 0.88 22.28 -12.47
CA ARG A 20 0.50 21.08 -13.25
C ARG A 20 -0.64 20.32 -12.59
N LEU A 21 -0.60 20.17 -11.27
CA LEU A 21 -1.68 19.51 -10.52
C LEU A 21 -3.00 20.27 -10.61
N LEU A 22 -2.96 21.61 -10.57
CA LEU A 22 -4.15 22.43 -10.79
C LEU A 22 -4.71 22.27 -12.21
N GLN A 23 -3.85 22.19 -13.23
CA GLN A 23 -4.27 21.93 -14.61
C GLN A 23 -4.85 20.53 -14.79
N GLN A 24 -4.31 19.54 -14.08
CA GLN A 24 -4.83 18.18 -14.05
C GLN A 24 -6.21 18.12 -13.40
N GLU A 25 -6.36 18.75 -12.24
CA GLU A 25 -7.64 18.80 -11.50
C GLU A 25 -8.72 19.53 -12.29
N SER A 26 -8.39 20.64 -12.97
CA SER A 26 -9.34 21.42 -13.77
C SER A 26 -9.70 20.78 -15.11
N GLY A 27 -8.94 19.76 -15.54
CA GLY A 27 -9.06 19.17 -16.87
C GLY A 27 -8.44 20.01 -17.99
N GLU A 28 -7.67 21.07 -17.67
CA GLU A 28 -6.96 21.89 -18.66
C GLU A 28 -5.86 21.08 -19.38
N LYS A 29 -5.11 20.26 -18.63
CA LYS A 29 -4.08 19.36 -19.18
C LYS A 29 -4.11 18.01 -18.46
N ASN A 30 -4.09 16.91 -19.22
CA ASN A 30 -4.01 15.56 -18.68
C ASN A 30 -2.55 15.11 -18.44
N TRP A 31 -1.89 15.66 -17.43
CA TRP A 31 -0.57 15.25 -16.99
C TRP A 31 -0.47 13.76 -16.59
N TYR A 32 -1.56 13.16 -16.11
CA TYR A 32 -1.63 11.72 -15.78
C TYR A 32 -1.75 10.82 -17.01
N ARG A 33 -1.75 11.36 -18.24
CA ARG A 33 -1.82 10.52 -19.45
C ARG A 33 -0.70 9.48 -19.48
N TRP A 34 0.48 9.82 -18.98
CA TRP A 34 1.65 8.94 -18.93
C TRP A 34 2.22 8.86 -17.52
N GLY A 35 2.71 7.71 -17.10
CA GLY A 35 3.27 7.50 -15.78
C GLY A 35 3.94 6.14 -15.63
N PRO A 36 4.53 5.85 -14.46
CA PRO A 36 5.15 4.56 -14.17
C PRO A 36 4.08 3.49 -13.89
N TYR A 37 3.16 3.28 -14.84
CA TYR A 37 1.97 2.44 -14.66
C TYR A 37 2.18 0.97 -15.01
N LEU A 38 3.39 0.60 -15.46
CA LEU A 38 3.78 -0.78 -15.62
C LEU A 38 4.05 -1.41 -14.25
N SER A 39 3.69 -2.69 -14.13
CA SER A 39 4.07 -3.47 -12.97
C SER A 39 5.51 -3.97 -13.09
N GLU A 40 6.15 -4.24 -11.95
CA GLU A 40 7.44 -4.95 -11.97
C GLU A 40 7.22 -6.48 -12.12
N ARG A 41 5.96 -6.94 -11.94
CA ARG A 41 5.51 -8.32 -12.16
C ARG A 41 4.05 -8.39 -12.61
N GLN A 42 3.79 -9.06 -13.73
CA GLN A 42 2.44 -9.42 -14.20
C GLN A 42 2.19 -10.93 -14.22
N TRP A 43 3.25 -11.74 -14.34
CA TRP A 43 3.19 -13.20 -14.24
C TRP A 43 2.79 -13.65 -12.82
N GLY A 44 2.18 -14.84 -12.69
CA GLY A 44 1.71 -15.35 -11.40
C GLY A 44 0.55 -14.56 -10.76
N THR A 45 -0.21 -13.77 -11.53
CA THR A 45 -1.38 -13.03 -11.02
C THR A 45 -2.68 -13.76 -11.28
N VAL A 46 -3.69 -13.57 -10.43
CA VAL A 46 -4.99 -14.28 -10.55
C VAL A 46 -5.67 -13.97 -11.87
N ARG A 47 -5.58 -12.72 -12.34
CA ARG A 47 -6.16 -12.31 -13.63
C ARG A 47 -5.50 -13.02 -14.82
N GLU A 48 -4.21 -13.35 -14.74
CA GLU A 48 -3.50 -14.11 -15.80
C GLU A 48 -3.56 -15.64 -15.60
N ASP A 49 -4.30 -16.13 -14.60
CA ASP A 49 -4.48 -17.55 -14.38
C ASP A 49 -5.57 -18.12 -15.31
N TYR A 50 -5.17 -19.05 -16.18
CA TYR A 50 -6.11 -19.80 -17.01
C TYR A 50 -6.12 -21.30 -16.72
N SER A 51 -5.50 -21.73 -15.63
CA SER A 51 -5.44 -23.11 -15.19
C SER A 51 -6.81 -23.66 -14.77
N GLY A 52 -6.90 -25.00 -14.66
CA GLY A 52 -8.12 -25.69 -14.24
C GLY A 52 -8.24 -25.86 -12.72
N ASP A 53 -7.11 -25.88 -12.01
CA ASP A 53 -6.99 -25.97 -10.55
C ASP A 53 -6.99 -24.60 -9.88
N GLY A 54 -6.67 -23.53 -10.61
CA GLY A 54 -6.67 -22.17 -10.09
C GLY A 54 -5.38 -21.87 -9.33
N GLU A 55 -4.23 -22.28 -9.84
CA GLU A 55 -2.92 -21.99 -9.25
C GLU A 55 -2.11 -21.03 -10.17
N PRO A 56 -2.22 -19.69 -9.96
CA PRO A 56 -1.65 -18.71 -10.87
C PRO A 56 -0.12 -18.80 -11.02
N TRP A 57 0.55 -19.07 -9.90
CA TRP A 57 2.00 -19.14 -9.81
C TRP A 57 2.60 -20.29 -10.63
N ASP A 58 1.87 -21.40 -10.76
CA ASP A 58 2.29 -22.57 -11.53
C ASP A 58 1.82 -22.50 -13.00
N TYR A 59 0.82 -21.66 -13.31
CA TYR A 59 0.27 -21.51 -14.65
C TYR A 59 1.13 -20.62 -15.57
N LEU A 60 1.49 -19.43 -15.08
CA LEU A 60 2.27 -18.45 -15.82
C LEU A 60 3.48 -18.04 -14.97
N VAL A 61 4.55 -18.81 -15.12
CA VAL A 61 5.80 -18.62 -14.37
C VAL A 61 6.66 -17.50 -14.95
N HIS A 62 7.66 -17.05 -14.19
CA HIS A 62 8.64 -16.06 -14.66
C HIS A 62 9.32 -16.47 -15.98
N ASP A 63 9.58 -17.76 -16.19
CA ASP A 63 10.22 -18.26 -17.42
C ASP A 63 9.35 -18.05 -18.67
N ASP A 64 8.06 -18.36 -18.53
CA ASP A 64 7.05 -18.18 -19.55
C ASP A 64 6.83 -16.70 -19.91
N ALA A 65 7.00 -15.77 -18.97
CA ALA A 65 6.80 -14.34 -19.17
C ALA A 65 7.63 -13.75 -20.33
N ARG A 66 8.75 -14.39 -20.68
CA ARG A 66 9.60 -14.01 -21.82
C ARG A 66 8.93 -14.29 -23.17
N CYS A 67 8.15 -15.36 -23.25
CA CYS A 67 7.59 -15.86 -24.51
C CYS A 67 6.08 -15.74 -24.59
N LYS A 68 5.36 -15.53 -23.49
CA LYS A 68 3.90 -15.36 -23.45
C LYS A 68 3.51 -13.89 -23.32
N THR A 69 2.45 -13.50 -24.05
CA THR A 69 1.81 -12.19 -23.87
C THR A 69 0.81 -12.23 -22.73
N TYR A 70 0.66 -11.10 -22.04
CA TYR A 70 -0.34 -10.91 -21.00
C TYR A 70 -1.66 -10.42 -21.59
N ARG A 71 -2.78 -10.77 -20.94
CA ARG A 71 -4.11 -10.35 -21.36
C ARG A 71 -4.52 -9.03 -20.70
N TRP A 72 -4.25 -8.92 -19.42
CA TRP A 72 -4.88 -7.96 -18.53
C TRP A 72 -3.96 -6.81 -18.18
N GLY A 73 -2.65 -6.98 -18.28
CA GLY A 73 -1.67 -5.91 -18.06
C GLY A 73 -0.42 -6.11 -18.88
N GLU A 74 0.66 -5.49 -18.43
CA GLU A 74 2.04 -5.68 -18.88
C GLU A 74 2.96 -5.44 -17.66
N ASP A 75 4.13 -6.06 -17.69
CA ASP A 75 5.24 -5.77 -16.79
C ASP A 75 6.45 -5.24 -17.56
N GLY A 76 7.37 -4.60 -16.84
CA GLY A 76 8.64 -4.17 -17.41
C GLY A 76 9.49 -3.40 -16.43
N LEU A 77 10.81 -3.64 -16.49
CA LEU A 77 11.80 -2.98 -15.64
C LEU A 77 11.80 -1.47 -15.85
N ALA A 78 11.61 -0.73 -14.76
CA ALA A 78 11.55 0.74 -14.75
C ALA A 78 10.54 1.27 -15.79
N GLY A 79 9.39 0.61 -15.88
CA GLY A 79 8.43 0.81 -16.96
C GLY A 79 7.62 2.11 -16.86
N PHE A 80 7.25 2.64 -18.02
CA PHE A 80 6.34 3.76 -18.21
C PHE A 80 5.27 3.39 -19.24
N SER A 81 4.03 3.86 -19.08
CA SER A 81 3.00 3.65 -20.10
C SER A 81 2.00 4.78 -20.12
N ASP A 82 1.16 4.80 -21.15
CA ASP A 82 -0.06 5.60 -21.07
C ASP A 82 -1.00 5.03 -20.00
N VAL A 83 -1.97 5.83 -19.56
CA VAL A 83 -2.92 5.51 -18.49
C VAL A 83 -3.82 4.31 -18.80
N GLU A 84 -3.99 3.94 -20.07
CA GLU A 84 -4.71 2.73 -20.47
C GLU A 84 -3.79 1.53 -20.77
N GLN A 85 -2.48 1.71 -20.56
CA GLN A 85 -1.41 0.75 -20.84
C GLN A 85 -1.56 0.12 -22.23
N LYS A 86 -1.83 0.96 -23.23
CA LYS A 86 -1.86 0.59 -24.66
C LYS A 86 -0.46 0.61 -25.24
N LEU A 87 0.34 1.63 -24.93
CA LEU A 87 1.71 1.82 -25.37
C LEU A 87 2.63 1.90 -24.15
N CYS A 88 3.62 1.01 -24.13
CA CYS A 88 4.52 0.75 -23.02
C CYS A 88 5.96 1.06 -23.42
N LEU A 89 6.73 1.62 -22.49
CA LEU A 89 8.13 1.99 -22.60
C LEU A 89 8.88 1.41 -21.40
N GLY A 90 10.05 0.83 -21.61
CA GLY A 90 10.81 0.20 -20.51
C GLY A 90 12.20 -0.24 -20.95
N LEU A 91 12.89 -0.97 -20.07
CA LEU A 91 14.28 -1.38 -20.29
C LEU A 91 14.44 -2.90 -20.44
N ALA A 92 15.47 -3.28 -21.19
CA ALA A 92 16.07 -4.60 -21.17
C ALA A 92 17.59 -4.45 -20.95
N LEU A 93 18.18 -5.32 -20.13
CA LEU A 93 19.62 -5.31 -19.83
C LEU A 93 20.23 -6.68 -20.08
N TRP A 94 21.49 -6.71 -20.51
CA TRP A 94 22.29 -7.92 -20.57
C TRP A 94 23.75 -7.61 -20.30
N ASN A 95 24.35 -8.31 -19.34
CA ASN A 95 25.75 -8.15 -18.95
C ASN A 95 26.71 -9.04 -19.78
N GLY A 96 26.21 -9.72 -20.81
CA GLY A 96 26.99 -10.65 -21.63
C GLY A 96 27.12 -12.08 -21.07
N LYS A 97 26.62 -12.33 -19.86
CA LYS A 97 26.74 -13.60 -19.14
C LYS A 97 25.40 -14.17 -18.65
N ASP A 98 24.44 -13.29 -18.37
CA ASP A 98 23.11 -13.64 -17.86
C ASP A 98 22.41 -14.59 -18.86
N PRO A 99 21.84 -15.72 -18.41
CA PRO A 99 21.17 -16.67 -19.31
C PRO A 99 19.89 -16.10 -19.93
N ILE A 100 19.40 -14.95 -19.46
CA ILE A 100 18.20 -14.30 -19.98
C ILE A 100 18.44 -12.81 -20.21
N LEU A 101 17.60 -12.21 -21.06
CA LEU A 101 17.53 -10.76 -21.20
C LEU A 101 16.73 -10.22 -20.01
N LYS A 102 17.34 -9.35 -19.19
CA LYS A 102 16.71 -8.80 -17.98
C LYS A 102 15.72 -7.71 -18.36
N GLU A 103 14.47 -8.13 -18.60
CA GLU A 103 13.34 -7.23 -18.91
C GLU A 103 12.43 -6.97 -17.71
N ARG A 104 12.55 -7.79 -16.67
CA ARG A 104 11.69 -7.81 -15.48
C ARG A 104 12.47 -8.36 -14.29
N LEU A 105 12.01 -8.01 -13.10
CA LEU A 105 12.63 -8.45 -11.86
C LEU A 105 12.26 -9.91 -11.56
N PHE A 106 13.23 -10.65 -11.02
CA PHE A 106 13.06 -12.02 -10.59
C PHE A 106 12.75 -12.11 -9.10
N GLY A 107 11.98 -13.12 -8.72
CA GLY A 107 11.73 -13.46 -7.33
C GLY A 107 11.06 -14.82 -7.22
N LEU A 108 10.79 -15.22 -5.98
CA LEU A 108 10.28 -16.53 -5.61
C LEU A 108 8.76 -16.51 -5.47
N THR A 109 8.13 -17.63 -5.82
CA THR A 109 6.71 -17.88 -5.51
C THR A 109 6.54 -18.26 -4.05
N ASN A 110 5.29 -18.24 -3.58
CA ASN A 110 4.95 -18.65 -2.21
C ASN A 110 5.48 -20.05 -1.81
N ALA A 111 5.54 -20.99 -2.77
CA ALA A 111 6.04 -22.33 -2.53
C ALA A 111 7.57 -22.43 -2.51
N GLN A 112 8.26 -21.51 -3.20
CA GLN A 112 9.72 -21.50 -3.39
C GLN A 112 10.45 -20.79 -2.25
N GLY A 113 9.88 -19.72 -1.69
CA GLY A 113 10.45 -19.03 -0.53
C GLY A 113 10.18 -19.78 0.79
N ASN A 114 11.09 -19.67 1.74
CA ASN A 114 10.87 -20.18 3.10
C ASN A 114 9.85 -19.33 3.88
N HIS A 115 9.73 -18.04 3.54
CA HIS A 115 8.71 -17.12 4.04
C HIS A 115 7.77 -16.59 2.95
N GLY A 116 7.75 -17.26 1.79
CA GLY A 116 6.76 -17.04 0.75
C GLY A 116 7.25 -16.22 -0.45
N GLU A 117 6.46 -15.25 -0.90
CA GLU A 117 6.77 -14.45 -2.10
C GLU A 117 7.87 -13.45 -1.79
N ASP A 118 8.85 -13.32 -2.69
CA ASP A 118 10.10 -12.62 -2.34
C ASP A 118 10.87 -12.19 -3.59
N VAL A 119 10.99 -10.87 -3.81
CA VAL A 119 11.77 -10.31 -4.92
C VAL A 119 13.28 -10.37 -4.62
N LYS A 120 14.04 -11.05 -5.48
CA LYS A 120 15.48 -11.30 -5.26
C LYS A 120 16.38 -10.29 -5.96
N GLU A 121 15.95 -9.03 -6.03
CA GLU A 121 16.60 -7.98 -6.81
C GLU A 121 16.66 -6.66 -6.01
N TYR A 122 17.71 -5.88 -6.22
CA TYR A 122 17.89 -4.59 -5.52
C TYR A 122 17.61 -3.40 -6.42
N TYR A 123 16.49 -2.73 -6.15
CA TYR A 123 16.05 -1.52 -6.84
C TYR A 123 15.46 -0.50 -5.87
N TYR A 124 15.43 0.77 -6.26
CA TYR A 124 15.07 1.87 -5.37
C TYR A 124 14.36 2.99 -6.11
N PHE A 125 13.25 3.47 -5.55
CA PHE A 125 12.54 4.65 -6.03
C PHE A 125 13.12 5.90 -5.36
N LEU A 126 13.90 6.67 -6.12
CA LEU A 126 14.72 7.74 -5.54
C LEU A 126 14.02 9.10 -5.55
N ASP A 127 13.23 9.38 -6.58
CA ASP A 127 12.54 10.66 -6.74
C ASP A 127 11.36 10.54 -7.69
N ALA A 128 10.33 11.36 -7.48
CA ALA A 128 9.23 11.51 -8.43
C ALA A 128 8.38 12.76 -8.13
N LEU A 129 7.78 13.35 -9.18
CA LEU A 129 6.74 14.35 -9.08
C LEU A 129 5.36 13.72 -9.28
N PRO A 130 4.30 14.18 -8.59
CA PRO A 130 2.95 13.58 -8.68
C PRO A 130 2.30 13.67 -10.08
N SER A 131 2.68 14.63 -10.91
CA SER A 131 2.33 14.72 -12.34
C SER A 131 3.11 13.74 -13.25
N HIS A 132 4.08 13.04 -12.66
CA HIS A 132 5.08 12.22 -13.36
C HIS A 132 5.94 13.03 -14.35
N ALA A 133 6.03 14.35 -14.18
CA ALA A 133 6.89 15.20 -15.00
C ALA A 133 8.39 14.90 -14.79
N TYR A 134 8.73 14.30 -13.65
CA TYR A 134 10.05 13.76 -13.34
C TYR A 134 9.89 12.49 -12.50
N CYS A 135 10.61 11.42 -12.83
CA CYS A 135 10.68 10.18 -12.06
C CYS A 135 12.11 9.62 -12.13
N LYS A 136 12.62 9.08 -11.02
CA LYS A 136 13.97 8.53 -10.91
C LYS A 136 13.98 7.23 -10.11
N MET A 137 14.56 6.19 -10.69
CA MET A 137 14.74 4.86 -10.11
C MET A 137 16.19 4.41 -10.29
N LEU A 138 16.68 3.58 -9.37
CA LEU A 138 17.99 2.93 -9.45
C LEU A 138 17.79 1.41 -9.40
N TYR A 139 18.46 0.68 -10.28
CA TYR A 139 18.56 -0.78 -10.23
C TYR A 139 20.04 -1.19 -10.10
N LYS A 140 20.33 -2.12 -9.19
CA LYS A 140 21.68 -2.68 -8.97
C LYS A 140 21.81 -3.97 -9.79
N TYR A 141 22.45 -3.89 -10.95
CA TYR A 141 22.54 -5.02 -11.88
C TYR A 141 23.89 -5.75 -11.78
N PRO A 142 23.95 -7.03 -11.37
CA PRO A 142 25.20 -7.78 -11.29
C PRO A 142 25.95 -7.91 -12.62
N GLN A 143 27.28 -7.99 -12.57
CA GLN A 143 28.14 -8.17 -13.75
C GLN A 143 28.36 -9.63 -14.14
N GLU A 144 28.10 -10.56 -13.23
CA GLU A 144 28.11 -12.00 -13.50
C GLU A 144 26.70 -12.51 -13.82
N ALA A 145 26.59 -13.76 -14.29
CA ALA A 145 25.31 -14.39 -14.55
C ALA A 145 24.44 -14.41 -13.28
N PHE A 146 23.16 -14.06 -13.41
CA PHE A 146 22.26 -14.00 -12.27
C PHE A 146 21.93 -15.42 -11.76
N PRO A 147 21.89 -15.67 -10.43
CA PRO A 147 21.93 -17.02 -9.88
C PRO A 147 20.51 -17.56 -9.62
N TYR A 148 19.66 -17.57 -10.66
CA TYR A 148 18.24 -17.95 -10.57
C TYR A 148 17.99 -19.27 -9.83
N ALA A 149 18.65 -20.35 -10.28
CA ALA A 149 18.48 -21.68 -9.72
C ALA A 149 19.04 -21.82 -8.30
N GLU A 150 20.13 -21.11 -8.00
CA GLU A 150 20.74 -21.15 -6.66
C GLU A 150 19.80 -20.50 -5.62
N LEU A 151 19.22 -19.34 -5.95
CA LEU A 151 18.27 -18.65 -5.09
C LEU A 151 17.04 -19.52 -4.80
N GLU A 152 16.50 -20.21 -5.81
CA GLU A 152 15.37 -21.13 -5.62
C GLU A 152 15.76 -22.37 -4.81
N GLU A 153 16.88 -23.03 -5.13
CA GLU A 153 17.32 -24.27 -4.46
C GLU A 153 17.65 -24.04 -2.99
N HIS A 154 18.31 -22.92 -2.66
CA HIS A 154 18.66 -22.60 -1.27
C HIS A 154 17.43 -22.25 -0.44
N ASN A 155 16.54 -21.39 -0.94
CA ASN A 155 15.36 -20.96 -0.18
C ASN A 155 14.33 -22.10 -0.02
N SER A 156 14.13 -22.94 -1.04
CA SER A 156 13.19 -24.08 -0.95
C SER A 156 13.60 -25.14 0.07
N ARG A 157 14.88 -25.20 0.44
CA ARG A 157 15.42 -26.13 1.45
C ARG A 157 15.43 -25.56 2.87
N ARG A 158 15.31 -24.24 3.00
CA ARG A 158 15.29 -23.57 4.31
C ARG A 158 13.96 -23.78 5.00
N LYS A 159 14.03 -23.83 6.32
CA LYS A 159 12.85 -23.91 7.19
C LYS A 159 12.35 -22.52 7.54
N ALA A 160 11.14 -22.47 8.10
CA ALA A 160 10.50 -21.23 8.54
C ALA A 160 11.20 -20.60 9.77
N GLU A 161 12.19 -21.26 10.38
CA GLU A 161 13.00 -20.67 11.46
C GLU A 161 14.34 -20.10 10.96
N GLU A 162 14.68 -20.33 9.69
CA GLU A 162 15.91 -19.84 9.08
C GLU A 162 15.61 -18.51 8.35
N ASP A 163 16.58 -17.60 8.33
CA ASP A 163 16.49 -16.35 7.55
C ASP A 163 16.39 -16.68 6.04
N GLU A 164 16.03 -15.70 5.21
CA GLU A 164 16.04 -15.87 3.74
C GLU A 164 17.47 -15.99 3.21
N TYR A 165 17.65 -16.62 2.05
CA TYR A 165 18.88 -16.54 1.28
C TYR A 165 18.71 -15.45 0.22
N GLU A 166 19.48 -14.38 0.36
CA GLU A 166 19.36 -13.17 -0.43
C GLU A 166 20.37 -13.10 -1.57
N LEU A 167 20.11 -12.26 -2.58
CA LEU A 167 21.06 -12.06 -3.68
C LEU A 167 22.43 -11.60 -3.18
N ILE A 168 22.48 -10.80 -2.10
CA ILE A 168 23.73 -10.36 -1.49
C ILE A 168 24.58 -11.51 -0.94
N ASP A 169 23.95 -12.62 -0.52
CA ASP A 169 24.64 -13.77 0.09
C ASP A 169 25.41 -14.62 -0.93
N THR A 170 25.12 -14.44 -2.23
CA THR A 170 25.76 -15.18 -3.33
C THR A 170 27.19 -14.71 -3.65
N GLY A 171 27.62 -13.58 -3.08
CA GLY A 171 28.92 -12.95 -3.37
C GLY A 171 28.97 -12.20 -4.72
N LEU A 172 27.83 -12.03 -5.40
CA LEU A 172 27.77 -11.30 -6.68
C LEU A 172 28.12 -9.81 -6.56
N PHE A 173 27.92 -9.23 -5.39
CA PHE A 173 28.26 -7.84 -5.12
C PHE A 173 29.69 -7.65 -4.60
N ASP A 174 30.41 -8.72 -4.27
CA ASP A 174 31.80 -8.65 -3.80
C ASP A 174 32.68 -7.93 -4.82
N ASP A 175 33.71 -7.24 -4.34
CA ASP A 175 34.59 -6.39 -5.15
C ASP A 175 33.87 -5.31 -5.96
N ASN A 176 32.60 -5.02 -5.62
CA ASN A 176 31.70 -4.12 -6.33
C ASN A 176 31.39 -4.55 -7.77
N ARG A 177 31.23 -5.85 -8.03
CA ARG A 177 30.94 -6.42 -9.36
C ARG A 177 29.49 -6.23 -9.83
N TYR A 178 29.06 -4.97 -9.93
CA TYR A 178 27.73 -4.60 -10.39
C TYR A 178 27.73 -3.25 -11.10
N PHE A 179 26.68 -3.00 -11.86
CA PHE A 179 26.33 -1.71 -12.41
C PHE A 179 25.27 -1.04 -11.55
N ASP A 180 25.41 0.27 -11.34
CA ASP A 180 24.28 1.11 -11.00
C ASP A 180 23.60 1.55 -12.29
N ILE A 181 22.37 1.09 -12.51
CA ILE A 181 21.52 1.47 -13.62
C ILE A 181 20.54 2.52 -13.12
N LEU A 182 20.87 3.79 -13.34
CA LEU A 182 20.04 4.93 -12.98
C LEU A 182 19.10 5.28 -14.13
N VAL A 183 17.80 5.22 -13.87
CA VAL A 183 16.75 5.49 -14.85
C VAL A 183 16.04 6.77 -14.48
N GLU A 184 16.06 7.75 -15.38
CA GLU A 184 15.38 9.03 -15.20
C GLU A 184 14.38 9.26 -16.35
N TYR A 185 13.12 9.48 -15.99
CA TYR A 185 12.10 9.99 -16.90
C TYR A 185 11.89 11.48 -16.68
N GLY A 186 11.76 12.24 -17.76
CA GLY A 186 11.37 13.64 -17.75
C GLY A 186 10.33 13.92 -18.83
N LYS A 187 9.30 14.73 -18.53
CA LYS A 187 8.31 15.13 -19.54
C LYS A 187 8.62 16.50 -20.09
N GLY A 188 8.77 16.69 -21.40
CA GLY A 188 8.82 18.02 -22.01
C GLY A 188 7.44 18.71 -22.02
N ASP A 189 6.40 17.93 -22.32
CA ASP A 189 4.96 18.21 -22.18
C ASP A 189 4.24 16.86 -22.00
N ILE A 190 2.89 16.83 -22.02
CA ILE A 190 2.08 15.63 -21.81
C ILE A 190 2.52 14.43 -22.66
N ASP A 191 2.71 14.62 -23.97
CA ASP A 191 3.06 13.57 -24.95
C ASP A 191 4.53 13.65 -25.42
N ASP A 192 5.42 14.10 -24.53
CA ASP A 192 6.84 14.21 -24.81
C ASP A 192 7.64 13.65 -23.63
N ILE A 193 8.02 12.38 -23.74
CA ILE A 193 8.65 11.58 -22.69
C ILE A 193 10.12 11.38 -23.02
N LEU A 194 11.01 11.87 -22.16
CA LEU A 194 12.45 11.69 -22.22
C LEU A 194 12.84 10.59 -21.23
N LEU A 195 13.67 9.66 -21.68
CA LEU A 195 14.23 8.58 -20.89
C LEU A 195 15.76 8.65 -20.97
N LYS A 196 16.40 8.78 -19.81
CA LYS A 196 17.85 8.77 -19.65
C LYS A 196 18.25 7.57 -18.79
N VAL A 197 19.12 6.73 -19.33
CA VAL A 197 19.70 5.58 -18.62
C VAL A 197 21.18 5.86 -18.41
N SER A 198 21.61 5.97 -17.16
CA SER A 198 23.03 6.14 -16.81
C SER A 198 23.54 4.87 -16.13
N ALA A 199 24.47 4.17 -16.75
CA ALA A 199 25.06 2.95 -16.24
C ALA A 199 26.45 3.24 -15.68
N THR A 200 26.62 3.10 -14.36
CA THR A 200 27.92 3.29 -13.68
C THR A 200 28.50 1.95 -13.30
N ASN A 201 29.70 1.64 -13.80
CA ASN A 201 30.41 0.43 -13.43
C ASN A 201 31.07 0.59 -12.05
N ARG A 202 30.57 -0.13 -11.04
CA ARG A 202 31.13 -0.04 -9.68
C ARG A 202 32.37 -0.89 -9.49
N ALA A 203 32.74 -1.76 -10.42
CA ALA A 203 33.93 -2.60 -10.33
C ALA A 203 35.22 -1.85 -10.68
N ALA A 204 36.35 -2.49 -10.38
CA ALA A 204 37.68 -1.99 -10.74
C ALA A 204 38.14 -2.39 -12.16
N VAL A 205 37.29 -3.08 -12.92
CA VAL A 205 37.58 -3.57 -14.27
C VAL A 205 36.42 -3.25 -15.21
N ALA A 206 36.75 -3.02 -16.48
CA ALA A 206 35.75 -2.77 -17.52
C ALA A 206 34.85 -3.99 -17.72
N HIS A 207 33.56 -3.75 -17.96
CA HIS A 207 32.58 -4.81 -18.24
C HIS A 207 31.68 -4.44 -19.42
N PRO A 208 31.31 -5.42 -20.27
CA PRO A 208 30.35 -5.20 -21.34
C PRO A 208 28.95 -5.02 -20.75
N LEU A 209 28.17 -4.14 -21.36
CA LEU A 209 26.77 -3.94 -21.05
C LEU A 209 25.98 -3.68 -22.33
N THR A 210 24.91 -4.43 -22.51
CA THR A 210 23.88 -4.17 -23.51
C THR A 210 22.67 -3.57 -22.83
N VAL A 211 22.20 -2.42 -23.34
CA VAL A 211 20.98 -1.74 -22.90
C VAL A 211 20.02 -1.66 -24.06
N ILE A 212 18.75 -2.02 -23.85
CA ILE A 212 17.71 -1.89 -24.86
C ILE A 212 16.59 -1.03 -24.28
N VAL A 213 16.34 0.12 -24.90
CA VAL A 213 15.13 0.89 -24.62
C VAL A 213 14.02 0.32 -25.49
N GLN A 214 12.97 -0.22 -24.87
CA GLN A 214 11.90 -0.95 -25.53
C GLN A 214 10.63 -0.11 -25.61
N LEU A 215 9.95 -0.15 -26.75
CA LEU A 215 8.62 0.42 -26.96
C LEU A 215 7.71 -0.68 -27.50
N TRP A 216 6.56 -0.94 -26.87
CA TRP A 216 5.65 -1.99 -27.34
C TRP A 216 4.18 -1.67 -27.08
N TYR A 217 3.33 -2.22 -27.92
CA TYR A 217 1.89 -2.23 -27.68
C TYR A 217 1.49 -3.44 -26.82
N ARG A 218 0.66 -3.22 -25.80
CA ARG A 218 0.03 -4.33 -25.06
C ARG A 218 -0.85 -5.13 -26.02
N ASN A 219 -0.72 -6.46 -25.96
CA ASN A 219 -1.48 -7.31 -26.86
C ASN A 219 -2.95 -7.41 -26.47
N VAL A 220 -3.79 -6.72 -27.22
CA VAL A 220 -5.26 -6.82 -27.08
C VAL A 220 -5.92 -7.49 -28.30
N TRP A 221 -5.19 -7.57 -29.42
CA TRP A 221 -5.69 -8.10 -30.69
C TRP A 221 -5.79 -9.63 -30.70
N SER A 222 -4.91 -10.33 -29.97
CA SER A 222 -4.94 -11.79 -29.90
C SER A 222 -6.13 -12.33 -29.09
N PHE A 223 -6.81 -11.46 -28.32
CA PHE A 223 -7.87 -11.86 -27.40
C PHE A 223 -9.26 -11.33 -27.77
N SER A 224 -9.36 -10.46 -28.77
CA SER A 224 -10.62 -9.82 -29.15
C SER A 224 -10.75 -9.75 -30.66
N SER A 225 -11.89 -10.21 -31.20
CA SER A 225 -12.17 -10.07 -32.63
C SER A 225 -12.44 -8.60 -33.00
N GLY A 226 -12.01 -8.20 -34.20
CA GLY A 226 -12.28 -6.86 -34.75
C GLY A 226 -11.42 -5.73 -34.17
N VAL A 227 -10.44 -6.02 -33.33
CA VAL A 227 -9.45 -5.03 -32.87
C VAL A 227 -8.34 -4.90 -33.92
N PRO A 228 -8.13 -3.71 -34.53
CA PRO A 228 -7.03 -3.50 -35.46
C PRO A 228 -5.68 -3.71 -34.78
N ARG A 229 -4.78 -4.43 -35.45
CA ARG A 229 -3.40 -4.62 -34.97
C ARG A 229 -2.62 -3.30 -35.14
N PRO A 230 -1.99 -2.76 -34.09
CA PRO A 230 -1.14 -1.57 -34.20
C PRO A 230 0.17 -1.92 -34.90
N ALA A 231 0.96 -0.90 -35.25
CA ALA A 231 2.32 -1.13 -35.73
C ALA A 231 3.31 -0.06 -35.22
N LEU A 232 4.55 -0.47 -35.08
CA LEU A 232 5.74 0.35 -34.93
C LEU A 232 6.57 0.16 -36.20
N LYS A 233 7.07 1.25 -36.77
CA LYS A 233 7.79 1.23 -38.06
C LYS A 233 9.02 2.12 -38.01
N LEU A 234 10.15 1.65 -38.53
CA LEU A 234 11.33 2.52 -38.71
C LEU A 234 11.12 3.46 -39.90
N GLN A 235 11.15 4.77 -39.65
CA GLN A 235 11.05 5.82 -40.66
C GLN A 235 11.94 7.00 -40.28
N ASP A 236 12.76 7.49 -41.21
CA ASP A 236 13.65 8.64 -41.02
C ASP A 236 14.54 8.56 -39.76
N GLY A 237 15.01 7.35 -39.42
CA GLY A 237 15.85 7.12 -38.23
C GLY A 237 15.08 7.16 -36.90
N ALA A 238 13.75 7.09 -36.92
CA ALA A 238 12.88 7.07 -35.75
C ALA A 238 11.90 5.89 -35.80
N VAL A 239 11.48 5.38 -34.64
CA VAL A 239 10.41 4.39 -34.53
C VAL A 239 9.07 5.11 -34.47
N HIS A 240 8.27 5.03 -35.53
CA HIS A 240 6.97 5.69 -35.63
C HIS A 240 5.83 4.81 -35.10
N CYS A 241 4.90 5.42 -34.36
CA CYS A 241 3.72 4.77 -33.82
C CYS A 241 2.53 4.84 -34.80
N ASP A 242 2.07 3.69 -35.28
CA ASP A 242 0.87 3.53 -36.11
C ASP A 242 -0.28 2.98 -35.26
N HIS A 243 -0.97 3.90 -34.58
CA HIS A 243 -2.17 3.65 -33.77
C HIS A 243 -2.99 4.94 -33.66
N PRO A 244 -4.33 4.92 -33.70
CA PRO A 244 -5.15 6.14 -33.70
C PRO A 244 -4.82 7.12 -32.55
N ASP A 245 -4.57 6.61 -31.36
CA ASP A 245 -4.28 7.43 -30.17
C ASP A 245 -2.84 8.00 -30.12
N PHE A 246 -1.93 7.49 -30.97
CA PHE A 246 -0.49 7.75 -30.90
C PHE A 246 0.15 8.03 -32.28
N SER A 247 -0.66 8.28 -33.31
CA SER A 247 -0.24 8.39 -34.71
C SER A 247 0.73 9.53 -35.02
N ASP A 248 0.95 10.43 -34.07
CA ASP A 248 1.86 11.57 -34.14
C ASP A 248 3.14 11.38 -33.30
N LEU A 249 3.27 10.23 -32.63
CA LEU A 249 4.41 9.93 -31.77
C LEU A 249 5.48 9.15 -32.53
N SER A 250 6.73 9.40 -32.15
CA SER A 250 7.87 8.60 -32.56
C SER A 250 8.91 8.53 -31.46
N MET A 251 9.65 7.42 -31.41
CA MET A 251 10.79 7.26 -30.52
C MET A 251 12.10 7.46 -31.28
N VAL A 252 12.93 8.35 -30.77
CA VAL A 252 14.31 8.58 -31.22
C VAL A 252 15.27 8.34 -30.06
N GLY A 253 16.55 8.11 -30.33
CA GLY A 253 17.56 7.97 -29.30
C GLY A 253 18.95 8.30 -29.81
N ASP A 254 19.94 8.11 -28.95
CA ASP A 254 21.35 8.12 -29.37
C ASP A 254 21.60 7.05 -30.46
N GLN A 255 22.79 7.03 -31.06
CA GLN A 255 23.13 6.06 -32.10
C GLN A 255 22.96 4.62 -31.57
N ALA A 256 21.96 3.91 -32.10
CA ALA A 256 21.55 2.58 -31.64
C ALA A 256 21.29 1.63 -32.83
N GLU A 257 21.36 0.34 -32.55
CA GLU A 257 20.81 -0.69 -33.43
C GLU A 257 19.29 -0.80 -33.19
N PHE A 258 18.49 -0.80 -34.26
CA PHE A 258 17.04 -0.94 -34.15
C PHE A 258 16.62 -2.41 -34.22
N LEU A 259 15.86 -2.86 -33.24
CA LEU A 259 15.31 -4.21 -33.17
C LEU A 259 13.79 -4.16 -33.34
N PHE A 260 13.21 -5.12 -34.06
CA PHE A 260 11.76 -5.22 -34.23
C PHE A 260 11.27 -6.66 -34.08
N CYS A 261 10.17 -6.82 -33.36
CA CYS A 261 9.42 -8.05 -33.26
C CYS A 261 7.96 -7.72 -32.93
N ASP A 262 7.18 -8.73 -32.59
CA ASP A 262 5.79 -8.61 -32.21
C ASP A 262 5.61 -9.02 -30.75
N ASN A 263 4.83 -8.25 -29.97
CA ASN A 263 4.39 -8.62 -28.62
C ASN A 263 3.29 -9.71 -28.69
N ASP A 264 3.55 -10.79 -29.41
CA ASP A 264 2.70 -11.96 -29.55
C ASP A 264 3.35 -13.14 -28.84
N THR A 265 2.52 -14.01 -28.28
CA THR A 265 2.99 -15.26 -27.68
C THR A 265 3.76 -16.08 -28.72
N ALA A 266 4.90 -16.63 -28.31
CA ALA A 266 5.68 -17.54 -29.14
C ALA A 266 4.86 -18.77 -29.53
N ALA A 267 4.72 -18.97 -30.84
CA ALA A 267 4.04 -20.11 -31.44
C ALA A 267 4.65 -20.40 -32.83
N PRO A 268 4.55 -21.64 -33.36
CA PRO A 268 5.18 -22.01 -34.62
C PRO A 268 4.80 -21.16 -35.84
N ASP A 269 3.63 -20.53 -35.81
CA ASP A 269 3.07 -19.68 -36.87
C ASP A 269 3.31 -18.17 -36.65
N VAL A 270 3.91 -17.79 -35.52
CA VAL A 270 4.31 -16.41 -35.20
C VAL A 270 5.79 -16.25 -35.54
N PRO A 271 6.16 -15.53 -36.62
CA PRO A 271 7.52 -15.52 -37.13
C PRO A 271 8.52 -14.76 -36.24
N TYR A 272 8.09 -13.67 -35.61
CA TYR A 272 8.94 -12.78 -34.80
C TYR A 272 8.28 -12.51 -33.45
N PRO A 273 8.09 -13.52 -32.58
CA PRO A 273 7.34 -13.39 -31.34
C PRO A 273 8.05 -12.52 -30.30
N LYS A 274 7.40 -12.31 -29.14
CA LYS A 274 7.88 -11.44 -28.06
C LYS A 274 9.32 -11.74 -27.62
N GLU A 275 9.69 -13.02 -27.59
CA GLU A 275 11.01 -13.50 -27.18
C GLU A 275 12.15 -13.22 -28.19
N SER A 276 11.83 -12.68 -29.38
CA SER A 276 12.82 -12.48 -30.44
C SER A 276 14.02 -11.64 -30.02
N PHE A 277 13.84 -10.65 -29.13
CA PHE A 277 14.95 -9.85 -28.60
C PHE A 277 15.91 -10.68 -27.75
N HIS A 278 15.36 -11.60 -26.94
CA HIS A 278 16.16 -12.52 -26.14
C HIS A 278 16.97 -13.47 -27.04
N LEU A 279 16.34 -14.07 -28.06
CA LEU A 279 17.02 -14.95 -29.01
C LEU A 279 18.14 -14.21 -29.77
N ALA A 280 17.90 -12.99 -30.21
CA ALA A 280 18.88 -12.21 -30.97
C ALA A 280 20.07 -11.79 -30.12
N VAL A 281 19.84 -11.37 -28.86
CA VAL A 281 20.87 -10.77 -28.00
C VAL A 281 21.63 -11.83 -27.20
N VAL A 282 20.91 -12.76 -26.57
CA VAL A 282 21.50 -13.76 -25.68
C VAL A 282 21.97 -14.98 -26.45
N GLU A 283 21.18 -15.45 -27.43
CA GLU A 283 21.53 -16.64 -28.24
C GLU A 283 22.20 -16.31 -29.58
N SER A 284 22.42 -15.02 -29.87
CA SER A 284 23.04 -14.56 -31.14
C SER A 284 22.28 -15.00 -32.41
N ARG A 285 20.96 -15.16 -32.34
CA ARG A 285 20.09 -15.55 -33.46
C ARG A 285 19.44 -14.32 -34.11
N ALA A 286 20.23 -13.50 -34.81
CA ALA A 286 19.74 -12.25 -35.40
C ALA A 286 18.57 -12.44 -36.39
N GLU A 287 18.43 -13.64 -36.98
CA GLU A 287 17.33 -14.02 -37.87
C GLU A 287 15.96 -14.10 -37.17
N SER A 288 15.92 -14.09 -35.83
CA SER A 288 14.66 -14.03 -35.06
C SER A 288 14.01 -12.64 -35.09
N LEU A 289 14.71 -11.61 -35.54
CA LEU A 289 14.18 -10.25 -35.62
C LEU A 289 13.49 -9.99 -36.96
N ASN A 290 12.51 -9.08 -36.98
CA ASN A 290 11.81 -8.73 -38.21
C ASN A 290 12.69 -7.83 -39.12
N PRO A 291 13.20 -8.33 -40.26
CA PRO A 291 14.09 -7.57 -41.13
C PRO A 291 13.37 -6.43 -41.87
N ALA A 292 12.03 -6.42 -41.88
CA ALA A 292 11.24 -5.35 -42.46
C ALA A 292 11.15 -4.11 -41.55
N MET A 293 11.77 -4.14 -40.37
CA MET A 293 11.82 -3.02 -39.41
C MET A 293 10.42 -2.49 -39.05
N THR A 294 9.51 -3.44 -38.82
CA THR A 294 8.12 -3.22 -38.41
C THR A 294 7.69 -4.28 -37.41
N GLY A 295 6.72 -3.98 -36.55
CA GLY A 295 6.16 -4.95 -35.60
C GLY A 295 5.28 -4.28 -34.56
N THR A 296 4.91 -4.97 -33.49
CA THR A 296 4.21 -4.37 -32.34
C THR A 296 5.14 -4.08 -31.15
N LYS A 297 6.42 -4.47 -31.25
CA LYS A 297 7.50 -4.20 -30.29
C LYS A 297 8.77 -3.76 -31.02
N ALA A 298 9.41 -2.71 -30.53
CA ALA A 298 10.64 -2.14 -31.08
C ALA A 298 11.66 -1.85 -29.97
N GLY A 299 12.93 -1.88 -30.30
CA GLY A 299 14.03 -1.65 -29.36
C GLY A 299 15.12 -0.76 -29.94
N LEU A 300 15.65 0.15 -29.12
CA LEU A 300 16.93 0.83 -29.36
C LEU A 300 18.01 0.11 -28.57
N LYS A 301 18.81 -0.70 -29.24
CA LYS A 301 19.90 -1.48 -28.63
C LYS A 301 21.20 -0.69 -28.66
N PHE A 302 21.77 -0.52 -27.47
CA PHE A 302 23.07 0.09 -27.23
C PHE A 302 24.03 -0.97 -26.68
N GLU A 303 25.25 -0.97 -27.18
CA GLU A 303 26.34 -1.80 -26.64
C GLU A 303 27.47 -0.89 -26.18
N ALA A 304 27.95 -1.13 -24.97
CA ALA A 304 29.06 -0.38 -24.40
C ALA A 304 30.01 -1.31 -23.64
N MET A 305 31.31 -1.03 -23.76
CA MET A 305 32.28 -1.43 -22.75
C MET A 305 32.33 -0.30 -21.72
N VAL A 306 31.82 -0.56 -20.50
CA VAL A 306 31.81 0.45 -19.45
C VAL A 306 33.10 0.32 -18.65
N GLU A 307 34.01 1.28 -18.82
CA GLU A 307 35.30 1.31 -18.13
C GLU A 307 35.12 1.31 -16.60
N ALA A 308 36.16 0.87 -15.90
CA ALA A 308 36.14 0.78 -14.44
C ALA A 308 35.81 2.14 -13.80
N LYS A 309 34.80 2.19 -12.92
CA LYS A 309 34.35 3.40 -12.22
C LYS A 309 33.78 4.51 -13.11
N GLU A 310 33.63 4.26 -14.41
CA GLU A 310 33.07 5.23 -15.35
C GLU A 310 31.55 5.06 -15.49
N THR A 311 30.91 6.12 -15.98
CA THR A 311 29.47 6.16 -16.28
C THR A 311 29.26 6.38 -17.77
N VAL A 312 28.44 5.54 -18.40
CA VAL A 312 27.94 5.75 -19.76
C VAL A 312 26.46 6.13 -19.71
N THR A 313 26.02 6.97 -20.66
CA THR A 313 24.64 7.46 -20.73
C THR A 313 24.01 7.10 -22.06
N PHE A 314 22.76 6.63 -22.01
CA PHE A 314 21.93 6.35 -23.18
C PHE A 314 20.64 7.15 -23.08
N ARG A 315 20.24 7.81 -24.17
CA ARG A 315 19.04 8.64 -24.22
C ARG A 315 18.05 8.13 -25.25
N ALA A 316 16.78 8.19 -24.89
CA ALA A 316 15.64 7.99 -25.77
C ALA A 316 14.57 9.04 -25.50
N ARG A 317 13.80 9.41 -26.53
CA ARG A 317 12.67 10.34 -26.42
C ARG A 317 11.51 9.83 -27.25
N LEU A 318 10.37 9.64 -26.61
CA LEU A 318 9.08 9.33 -27.22
C LEU A 318 8.23 10.60 -27.26
N GLY A 319 7.94 11.09 -28.46
CA GLY A 319 7.07 12.25 -28.60
C GLY A 319 6.98 12.76 -30.03
N ARG A 320 6.37 13.93 -30.19
CA ARG A 320 6.33 14.66 -31.47
C ARG A 320 7.68 15.29 -31.82
N ASN A 321 8.48 15.65 -30.81
CA ASN A 321 9.81 16.17 -31.02
C ASN A 321 10.78 15.01 -31.33
N LYS A 322 11.33 15.02 -32.54
CA LYS A 322 12.22 13.97 -33.05
C LYS A 322 13.71 14.28 -32.84
N THR A 323 14.03 15.19 -31.92
CA THR A 323 15.42 15.65 -31.67
C THR A 323 15.81 15.47 -30.21
N LEU A 324 17.12 15.38 -29.96
CA LEU A 324 17.72 15.31 -28.63
C LEU A 324 18.49 16.60 -28.25
N GLU A 325 18.32 17.68 -29.01
CA GLU A 325 19.11 18.92 -28.86
C GLU A 325 18.85 19.61 -27.52
N ASP A 326 17.59 19.67 -27.09
CA ASP A 326 17.13 20.26 -25.82
C ASP A 326 17.04 19.23 -24.67
N PHE A 327 17.48 17.98 -24.90
CA PHE A 327 17.24 16.86 -23.97
C PHE A 327 17.75 17.15 -22.55
N GLU A 328 19.02 17.54 -22.42
CA GLU A 328 19.61 17.83 -21.11
C GLU A 328 19.00 19.07 -20.47
N GLN A 329 18.59 20.06 -21.26
CA GLN A 329 17.90 21.25 -20.75
C GLN A 329 16.56 20.87 -20.10
N VAL A 330 15.75 20.05 -20.80
CA VAL A 330 14.46 19.58 -20.26
C VAL A 330 14.67 18.72 -19.02
N MET A 331 15.62 17.77 -19.06
CA MET A 331 15.91 16.90 -17.91
C MET A 331 16.41 17.68 -16.68
N ASN A 332 17.26 18.70 -16.88
CA ASN A 332 17.69 19.58 -15.78
C ASN A 332 16.50 20.40 -15.25
N GLN A 333 15.68 20.97 -16.14
CA GLN A 333 14.51 21.74 -15.73
C GLN A 333 13.53 20.90 -14.91
N ARG A 334 13.26 19.64 -15.29
CA ARG A 334 12.39 18.73 -14.54
C ARG A 334 12.94 18.39 -13.16
N ARG A 335 14.27 18.26 -13.03
CA ARG A 335 14.96 18.08 -11.74
C ARG A 335 14.84 19.33 -10.85
N ASP A 336 15.11 20.51 -11.39
CA ASP A 336 15.02 21.78 -10.65
C ASP A 336 13.59 22.02 -10.13
N GLU A 337 12.57 21.68 -10.94
CA GLU A 337 11.17 21.76 -10.53
C GLU A 337 10.80 20.75 -9.44
N ALA A 338 11.39 19.55 -9.45
CA ALA A 338 11.23 18.57 -8.39
C ALA A 338 11.85 19.08 -7.08
N ASP A 339 13.06 19.64 -7.16
CA ASP A 339 13.74 20.25 -6.02
C ASP A 339 12.97 21.46 -5.46
N GLU A 340 12.41 22.32 -6.32
CA GLU A 340 11.53 23.42 -5.90
C GLU A 340 10.31 22.88 -5.13
N PHE A 341 9.61 21.90 -5.69
CA PHE A 341 8.40 21.32 -5.11
C PHE A 341 8.67 20.70 -3.73
N TYR A 342 9.68 19.82 -3.64
CA TYR A 342 10.03 19.18 -2.37
C TYR A 342 10.61 20.17 -1.36
N HIS A 343 11.39 21.17 -1.80
CA HIS A 343 11.85 22.24 -0.91
C HIS A 343 10.67 22.98 -0.25
N GLN A 344 9.62 23.31 -1.02
CA GLN A 344 8.42 23.93 -0.44
C GLN A 344 7.65 22.99 0.49
N LEU A 345 7.48 21.72 0.12
CA LEU A 345 6.83 20.70 0.96
C LEU A 345 7.56 20.52 2.30
N GLN A 346 8.90 20.55 2.25
CA GLN A 346 9.80 20.21 3.34
C GLN A 346 10.39 21.43 4.07
N CYS A 347 9.92 22.65 3.75
CA CYS A 347 10.50 23.89 4.25
C CYS A 347 10.55 23.99 5.80
N ARG A 348 9.73 23.21 6.50
CA ARG A 348 9.65 23.14 7.97
C ARG A 348 10.32 21.90 8.58
N ILE A 349 10.92 21.04 7.78
CA ILE A 349 11.72 19.90 8.23
C ILE A 349 13.17 20.35 8.20
N ALA A 350 13.79 20.62 9.36
CA ALA A 350 15.15 21.14 9.40
C ALA A 350 16.22 20.07 9.08
N ASP A 351 15.93 18.82 9.43
CA ASP A 351 16.84 17.67 9.33
C ASP A 351 16.90 17.12 7.89
N PRO A 352 18.07 17.16 7.21
CA PRO A 352 18.23 16.66 5.85
C PRO A 352 17.92 15.17 5.69
N GLU A 353 18.20 14.35 6.71
CA GLU A 353 17.91 12.91 6.65
C GLU A 353 16.39 12.68 6.62
N LYS A 354 15.64 13.42 7.44
CA LYS A 354 14.17 13.35 7.42
C LYS A 354 13.59 13.82 6.10
N ARG A 355 14.23 14.78 5.42
CA ARG A 355 13.86 15.20 4.06
C ARG A 355 14.07 14.07 3.06
N LEU A 356 15.20 13.37 3.14
CA LEU A 356 15.51 12.21 2.30
C LEU A 356 14.47 11.09 2.50
N ILE A 357 14.22 10.68 3.76
CA ILE A 357 13.25 9.64 4.09
C ILE A 357 11.87 9.99 3.53
N GLN A 358 11.41 11.22 3.75
CA GLN A 358 10.11 11.65 3.26
C GLN A 358 10.05 11.68 1.72
N ARG A 359 11.10 12.16 1.03
CA ARG A 359 11.13 12.26 -0.43
C ARG A 359 11.10 10.88 -1.08
N GLN A 360 11.90 9.92 -0.60
CA GLN A 360 11.90 8.56 -1.14
C GLN A 360 10.59 7.81 -0.83
N ALA A 361 10.00 8.00 0.36
CA ALA A 361 8.68 7.43 0.67
C ALA A 361 7.59 7.93 -0.29
N LEU A 362 7.59 9.23 -0.62
CA LEU A 362 6.65 9.82 -1.58
C LEU A 362 6.97 9.41 -3.02
N ALA A 363 8.24 9.24 -3.37
CA ALA A 363 8.64 8.69 -4.66
C ALA A 363 8.11 7.26 -4.84
N GLY A 364 8.25 6.41 -3.82
CA GLY A 364 7.68 5.06 -3.80
C GLY A 364 6.18 5.06 -4.06
N MET A 365 5.40 5.89 -3.34
CA MET A 365 3.96 6.03 -3.60
C MET A 365 3.61 6.39 -5.06
N ILE A 366 4.47 7.16 -5.74
CA ILE A 366 4.24 7.57 -7.13
C ILE A 366 4.61 6.44 -8.10
N TRP A 367 5.74 5.77 -7.87
CA TRP A 367 6.17 4.61 -8.66
C TRP A 367 5.26 3.39 -8.46
N SER A 368 4.58 3.27 -7.32
CA SER A 368 3.59 2.23 -7.03
C SER A 368 2.20 2.47 -7.63
N LYS A 369 2.01 3.50 -8.47
CA LYS A 369 0.77 3.69 -9.22
C LYS A 369 0.78 2.75 -10.42
N GLN A 370 -0.09 1.75 -10.48
CA GLN A 370 -0.08 0.76 -11.56
C GLN A 370 -1.41 0.71 -12.31
N PHE A 371 -1.35 0.46 -13.60
CA PHE A 371 -2.54 0.11 -14.37
C PHE A 371 -3.03 -1.28 -13.96
N TYR A 372 -4.29 -1.38 -13.55
CA TYR A 372 -4.94 -2.63 -13.19
C TYR A 372 -6.23 -2.80 -13.99
N TYR A 373 -6.29 -3.89 -14.75
CA TYR A 373 -7.47 -4.26 -15.54
C TYR A 373 -7.88 -5.68 -15.21
N TYR A 374 -9.13 -5.85 -14.82
CA TYR A 374 -9.72 -7.16 -14.55
C TYR A 374 -11.23 -7.07 -14.74
N ASP A 375 -11.73 -7.76 -15.76
CA ASP A 375 -13.15 -7.91 -16.04
C ASP A 375 -13.54 -9.32 -15.63
N VAL A 376 -14.17 -9.44 -14.46
CA VAL A 376 -14.46 -10.74 -13.84
C VAL A 376 -15.38 -11.58 -14.71
N ASP A 377 -16.42 -10.98 -15.29
CA ASP A 377 -17.38 -11.71 -16.13
C ASP A 377 -16.69 -12.24 -17.39
N ARG A 378 -15.93 -11.37 -18.06
CA ARG A 378 -15.17 -11.74 -19.25
C ARG A 378 -14.12 -12.79 -18.94
N TRP A 379 -13.48 -12.73 -17.78
CA TRP A 379 -12.51 -13.73 -17.35
C TRP A 379 -13.16 -15.11 -17.06
N LEU A 380 -14.36 -15.11 -16.47
CA LEU A 380 -15.13 -16.33 -16.18
C LEU A 380 -15.69 -16.98 -17.46
N GLU A 381 -16.22 -16.18 -18.38
CA GLU A 381 -16.79 -16.66 -19.65
C GLU A 381 -15.72 -16.99 -20.70
N GLY A 382 -14.55 -16.36 -20.59
CA GLY A 382 -13.44 -16.47 -21.54
C GLY A 382 -13.57 -15.55 -22.76
N ASP A 383 -12.54 -15.59 -23.58
CA ASP A 383 -12.40 -14.80 -24.80
C ASP A 383 -12.68 -15.67 -26.04
N LEU A 384 -11.69 -15.85 -26.92
CA LEU A 384 -11.78 -16.70 -28.11
C LEU A 384 -11.63 -18.19 -27.80
N ILE A 385 -10.99 -18.52 -26.68
CA ILE A 385 -10.77 -19.89 -26.19
C ILE A 385 -11.67 -20.11 -24.97
N PRO A 386 -12.52 -21.15 -24.96
CA PRO A 386 -13.34 -21.47 -23.80
C PRO A 386 -12.49 -21.75 -22.57
N PRO A 387 -12.85 -21.20 -21.39
CA PRO A 387 -12.11 -21.45 -20.16
C PRO A 387 -12.44 -22.84 -19.59
N PRO A 388 -11.61 -23.40 -18.70
CA PRO A 388 -11.93 -24.62 -17.96
C PRO A 388 -13.26 -24.47 -17.21
N SER A 389 -14.08 -25.53 -17.20
CA SER A 389 -15.39 -25.51 -16.54
C SER A 389 -15.32 -25.25 -15.03
N SER A 390 -14.22 -25.63 -14.38
CA SER A 390 -13.94 -25.35 -12.97
C SER A 390 -13.90 -23.85 -12.65
N ARG A 391 -13.50 -23.00 -13.61
CA ARG A 391 -13.40 -21.55 -13.44
C ARG A 391 -14.72 -20.91 -13.01
N GLN A 392 -15.84 -21.41 -13.50
CA GLN A 392 -17.19 -20.94 -13.18
C GLN A 392 -17.54 -21.08 -11.70
N GLY A 393 -16.91 -22.04 -11.01
CA GLY A 393 -17.06 -22.26 -9.57
C GLY A 393 -15.96 -21.61 -8.73
N GLY A 394 -14.95 -20.99 -9.35
CA GLY A 394 -13.70 -20.53 -8.73
C GLY A 394 -13.75 -19.12 -8.14
N ARG A 395 -12.55 -18.50 -8.04
CA ARG A 395 -12.34 -17.18 -7.43
C ARG A 395 -13.26 -16.13 -8.03
N ASN A 396 -13.75 -15.24 -7.17
CA ASN A 396 -14.50 -14.04 -7.54
C ASN A 396 -15.77 -14.27 -8.38
N ARG A 397 -16.29 -15.50 -8.49
CA ARG A 397 -17.49 -15.81 -9.30
C ARG A 397 -18.73 -14.98 -8.95
N ASP A 398 -18.84 -14.53 -7.71
CA ASP A 398 -19.96 -13.72 -7.21
C ASP A 398 -19.84 -12.23 -7.60
N TRP A 399 -18.72 -11.84 -8.23
CA TRP A 399 -18.37 -10.46 -8.59
C TRP A 399 -18.45 -10.18 -10.09
N ARG A 400 -19.35 -10.84 -10.82
CA ARG A 400 -19.54 -10.65 -12.27
C ARG A 400 -19.85 -9.22 -12.72
N HIS A 401 -20.24 -8.32 -11.83
CA HIS A 401 -20.42 -6.89 -12.14
C HIS A 401 -19.09 -6.12 -12.19
N MET A 402 -18.02 -6.69 -11.65
CA MET A 402 -16.77 -6.01 -11.41
C MET A 402 -15.99 -5.80 -12.72
N ARG A 403 -15.62 -4.54 -12.97
CA ARG A 403 -14.91 -4.08 -14.15
C ARG A 403 -13.84 -3.09 -13.73
N ASN A 404 -12.68 -3.59 -13.32
CA ASN A 404 -11.54 -2.74 -13.04
C ASN A 404 -10.86 -2.35 -14.34
N ARG A 405 -10.51 -1.08 -14.55
CA ARG A 405 -9.64 -0.63 -15.65
C ARG A 405 -9.09 0.76 -15.36
N ASP A 406 -8.28 0.87 -14.31
CA ASP A 406 -7.84 2.15 -13.78
C ASP A 406 -6.38 2.08 -13.32
N VAL A 407 -5.73 3.25 -13.20
CA VAL A 407 -4.48 3.36 -12.46
C VAL A 407 -4.77 3.44 -10.96
N ILE A 408 -4.22 2.50 -10.21
CA ILE A 408 -4.46 2.32 -8.77
C ILE A 408 -3.15 2.39 -8.00
N SER A 409 -3.17 3.00 -6.81
CA SER A 409 -2.03 2.96 -5.89
C SER A 409 -1.93 1.57 -5.25
N MET A 410 -0.86 0.83 -5.56
CA MET A 410 -0.62 -0.51 -5.03
C MET A 410 0.19 -0.51 -3.74
N PRO A 411 0.10 -1.57 -2.91
CA PRO A 411 0.97 -1.72 -1.74
C PRO A 411 2.46 -1.81 -2.12
N ASP A 412 2.76 -2.54 -3.20
CA ASP A 412 4.08 -2.88 -3.73
C ASP A 412 3.96 -3.08 -5.25
N THR A 413 5.05 -2.91 -6.03
CA THR A 413 4.99 -3.04 -7.49
C THR A 413 5.23 -4.45 -8.04
N TRP A 414 5.78 -5.35 -7.23
CA TRP A 414 6.19 -6.71 -7.57
C TRP A 414 5.42 -7.77 -6.76
N GLU A 415 5.38 -7.70 -5.43
CA GLU A 415 4.67 -8.71 -4.60
C GLU A 415 3.16 -8.53 -4.70
N TYR A 416 2.72 -7.28 -4.60
CA TYR A 416 1.31 -6.89 -4.63
C TYR A 416 0.96 -6.07 -5.89
N PRO A 417 1.11 -6.61 -7.12
CA PRO A 417 0.72 -5.92 -8.36
C PRO A 417 -0.82 -5.96 -8.55
N TRP A 418 -1.53 -5.79 -7.43
CA TRP A 418 -2.95 -5.83 -7.21
C TRP A 418 -3.27 -5.03 -5.95
N TYR A 419 -4.49 -4.49 -5.87
CA TYR A 419 -4.87 -3.63 -4.75
C TYR A 419 -5.45 -4.43 -3.57
N ALA A 420 -5.27 -3.89 -2.38
CA ALA A 420 -6.11 -4.18 -1.22
C ALA A 420 -6.81 -2.88 -0.78
N THR A 421 -8.13 -2.93 -0.61
CA THR A 421 -8.94 -1.71 -0.41
C THR A 421 -8.61 -1.00 0.91
N TRP A 422 -8.26 -1.75 1.97
CA TRP A 422 -7.90 -1.13 3.24
C TRP A 422 -6.52 -0.48 3.23
N ASP A 423 -5.51 -1.09 2.58
CA ASP A 423 -4.20 -0.49 2.31
C ASP A 423 -4.36 0.88 1.62
N LEU A 424 -5.22 0.93 0.60
CA LEU A 424 -5.48 2.16 -0.16
C LEU A 424 -5.90 3.34 0.74
N ALA A 425 -6.70 3.09 1.78
CA ALA A 425 -7.09 4.14 2.71
C ALA A 425 -5.87 4.76 3.42
N PHE A 426 -4.85 3.95 3.72
CA PHE A 426 -3.57 4.43 4.26
C PHE A 426 -2.71 5.10 3.19
N HIS A 427 -2.65 4.56 1.96
CA HIS A 427 -1.92 5.13 0.82
C HIS A 427 -2.34 6.58 0.53
N CYS A 428 -3.64 6.85 0.67
CA CYS A 428 -4.21 8.14 0.33
C CYS A 428 -3.75 9.27 1.26
N LEU A 429 -3.28 8.99 2.48
CA LEU A 429 -2.77 10.00 3.41
C LEU A 429 -1.44 10.63 2.95
N PRO A 430 -0.36 9.87 2.67
CA PRO A 430 0.86 10.43 2.11
C PRO A 430 0.63 11.00 0.70
N LEU A 431 -0.18 10.36 -0.14
CA LEU A 431 -0.55 10.91 -1.45
C LEU A 431 -1.23 12.27 -1.33
N ALA A 432 -2.15 12.45 -0.38
CA ALA A 432 -2.82 13.73 -0.19
C ALA A 432 -1.88 14.87 0.22
N LEU A 433 -0.66 14.59 0.69
CA LEU A 433 0.34 15.63 0.98
C LEU A 433 0.83 16.32 -0.29
N ILE A 434 0.92 15.57 -1.39
CA ILE A 434 1.47 16.03 -2.67
C ILE A 434 0.40 16.18 -3.76
N ASP A 435 -0.70 15.42 -3.67
CA ASP A 435 -1.75 15.34 -4.68
C ASP A 435 -3.09 14.88 -4.05
N SER A 436 -3.79 15.82 -3.42
CA SER A 436 -5.08 15.55 -2.78
C SER A 436 -6.19 15.20 -3.77
N TYR A 437 -6.08 15.65 -5.03
CA TYR A 437 -7.05 15.31 -6.07
C TYR A 437 -6.98 13.81 -6.40
N PHE A 438 -5.79 13.28 -6.68
CA PHE A 438 -5.60 11.86 -6.94
C PHE A 438 -6.04 11.00 -5.75
N ALA A 439 -5.65 11.37 -4.52
CA ALA A 439 -6.05 10.63 -3.31
C ALA A 439 -7.59 10.54 -3.15
N LYS A 440 -8.32 11.63 -3.42
CA LYS A 440 -9.79 11.61 -3.43
C LYS A 440 -10.36 10.68 -4.51
N GLN A 441 -9.78 10.71 -5.72
CA GLN A 441 -10.22 9.82 -6.81
C GLN A 441 -10.02 8.34 -6.47
N GLN A 442 -8.90 7.97 -5.83
CA GLN A 442 -8.62 6.61 -5.38
C GLN A 442 -9.66 6.13 -4.35
N LEU A 443 -10.00 6.96 -3.36
CA LEU A 443 -11.04 6.61 -2.38
C LEU A 443 -12.43 6.49 -3.00
N LEU A 444 -12.78 7.33 -3.98
CA LEU A 444 -14.04 7.22 -4.70
C LEU A 444 -14.10 5.97 -5.60
N LEU A 445 -12.97 5.53 -6.14
CA LEU A 445 -12.89 4.44 -7.11
C LEU A 445 -13.64 3.18 -6.64
N PHE A 446 -13.33 2.70 -5.43
CA PHE A 446 -13.92 1.48 -4.87
C PHE A 446 -15.40 1.62 -4.49
N THR A 447 -15.94 2.83 -4.55
CA THR A 447 -17.36 3.10 -4.29
C THR A 447 -18.19 3.27 -5.57
N ARG A 448 -17.55 3.21 -6.73
CA ARG A 448 -18.21 3.27 -8.05
C ARG A 448 -18.97 1.99 -8.34
N GLU A 449 -19.95 2.08 -9.23
CA GLU A 449 -20.89 1.02 -9.59
C GLU A 449 -20.21 -0.23 -10.17
N ASN A 450 -19.04 -0.03 -10.79
CA ASN A 450 -18.25 -1.10 -11.40
C ASN A 450 -17.28 -1.78 -10.41
N TYR A 451 -17.23 -1.33 -9.15
CA TYR A 451 -16.33 -1.81 -8.10
C TYR A 451 -17.09 -2.25 -6.85
N LEU A 452 -18.00 -1.42 -6.37
CA LEU A 452 -18.83 -1.70 -5.20
C LEU A 452 -19.82 -2.80 -5.52
N HIS A 453 -19.86 -3.85 -4.70
CA HIS A 453 -20.85 -4.91 -4.87
C HIS A 453 -22.27 -4.33 -4.73
N PRO A 454 -23.26 -4.79 -5.53
CA PRO A 454 -24.66 -4.36 -5.40
C PRO A 454 -25.30 -4.52 -4.01
N ASN A 455 -24.66 -5.25 -3.10
CA ASN A 455 -25.12 -5.45 -1.72
C ASN A 455 -24.51 -4.43 -0.73
N GLY A 456 -23.61 -3.55 -1.20
CA GLY A 456 -22.85 -2.58 -0.40
C GLY A 456 -21.43 -3.00 -0.02
N GLN A 457 -20.98 -4.23 -0.31
CA GLN A 457 -19.63 -4.68 0.02
C GLN A 457 -18.57 -3.98 -0.84
N LEU A 458 -17.50 -3.49 -0.20
CA LEU A 458 -16.28 -3.07 -0.90
C LEU A 458 -15.44 -4.31 -1.22
N PRO A 459 -14.84 -4.41 -2.42
CA PRO A 459 -14.00 -5.56 -2.78
C PRO A 459 -12.76 -5.59 -1.90
N ALA A 460 -12.40 -6.76 -1.39
CA ALA A 460 -11.25 -6.90 -0.49
C ALA A 460 -9.91 -6.74 -1.23
N TYR A 461 -9.52 -7.77 -2.01
CA TYR A 461 -8.28 -7.84 -2.79
C TYR A 461 -8.41 -8.90 -3.90
N GLU A 462 -7.49 -8.91 -4.87
CA GLU A 462 -7.59 -9.71 -6.11
C GLU A 462 -7.87 -11.20 -5.89
N TRP A 463 -7.26 -11.82 -4.88
CA TRP A 463 -7.41 -13.24 -4.59
C TRP A 463 -8.81 -13.63 -4.10
N ASN A 464 -9.51 -12.72 -3.43
CA ASN A 464 -10.86 -12.97 -2.93
C ASN A 464 -11.60 -11.67 -2.62
N PHE A 465 -12.40 -11.16 -3.55
CA PHE A 465 -13.17 -9.94 -3.33
C PHE A 465 -14.23 -10.06 -2.23
N CYS A 466 -14.69 -11.28 -1.90
CA CYS A 466 -15.69 -11.53 -0.85
C CYS A 466 -15.12 -11.43 0.57
N ASP A 467 -13.80 -11.38 0.75
CA ASP A 467 -13.21 -11.23 2.07
C ASP A 467 -13.56 -9.88 2.70
N VAL A 468 -13.20 -9.74 3.97
CA VAL A 468 -13.56 -8.58 4.77
C VAL A 468 -12.29 -7.94 5.30
N ASN A 469 -12.09 -6.68 4.97
CA ASN A 469 -11.01 -5.85 5.51
C ASN A 469 -11.54 -4.91 6.60
N PRO A 470 -10.66 -4.32 7.42
CA PRO A 470 -11.04 -3.26 8.33
C PRO A 470 -11.74 -2.10 7.58
N PRO A 471 -12.89 -1.60 8.06
CA PRO A 471 -13.65 -0.52 7.43
C PRO A 471 -13.02 0.87 7.68
N VAL A 472 -11.73 1.01 7.39
CA VAL A 472 -10.96 2.26 7.56
C VAL A 472 -11.23 3.29 6.45
N HIS A 473 -12.01 2.94 5.42
CA HIS A 473 -12.27 3.81 4.27
C HIS A 473 -12.88 5.16 4.66
N ALA A 474 -13.85 5.16 5.59
CA ALA A 474 -14.47 6.40 6.08
C ALA A 474 -13.47 7.31 6.81
N TRP A 475 -12.55 6.72 7.58
CA TRP A 475 -11.45 7.44 8.20
C TRP A 475 -10.52 8.03 7.14
N GLY A 476 -10.11 7.23 6.15
CA GLY A 476 -9.28 7.69 5.04
C GLY A 476 -9.91 8.89 4.32
N CYS A 477 -11.19 8.80 3.96
CA CYS A 477 -11.96 9.90 3.35
C CYS A 477 -11.96 11.16 4.21
N TRP A 478 -12.27 11.03 5.50
CA TRP A 478 -12.28 12.17 6.41
C TRP A 478 -10.90 12.83 6.52
N ARG A 479 -9.83 12.04 6.66
CA ARG A 479 -8.46 12.55 6.78
C ARG A 479 -7.97 13.21 5.50
N VAL A 480 -8.20 12.61 4.33
CA VAL A 480 -7.85 13.20 3.03
C VAL A 480 -8.58 14.52 2.84
N PHE A 481 -9.88 14.56 3.11
CA PHE A 481 -10.67 15.77 3.02
C PHE A 481 -10.15 16.86 3.99
N GLN A 482 -9.70 16.51 5.20
CA GLN A 482 -9.10 17.47 6.13
C GLN A 482 -7.75 18.01 5.64
N ILE A 483 -6.91 17.15 5.04
CA ILE A 483 -5.63 17.55 4.43
C ILE A 483 -5.89 18.51 3.26
N ASP A 484 -6.81 18.15 2.36
CA ASP A 484 -7.24 18.95 1.22
C ASP A 484 -7.76 20.32 1.65
N ARG A 485 -8.67 20.37 2.63
CA ARG A 485 -9.19 21.62 3.21
C ARG A 485 -8.07 22.49 3.75
N ALA A 486 -7.09 21.90 4.43
CA ALA A 486 -5.96 22.62 5.01
C ALA A 486 -5.03 23.22 3.94
N GLN A 487 -4.92 22.58 2.77
CA GLN A 487 -4.11 23.03 1.63
C GLN A 487 -4.80 24.12 0.82
N ARG A 488 -6.08 23.91 0.42
CA ARG A 488 -6.86 24.88 -0.38
C ARG A 488 -7.25 26.12 0.42
N GLY A 489 -7.51 25.94 1.72
CA GLY A 489 -8.18 26.93 2.55
C GLY A 489 -9.67 27.05 2.23
N GLY A 490 -10.46 27.40 3.25
CA GLY A 490 -11.94 27.46 3.10
C GLY A 490 -12.61 26.19 3.64
N ASP A 491 -13.71 25.79 3.01
CA ASP A 491 -14.57 24.71 3.50
C ASP A 491 -14.13 23.31 3.04
N GLY A 492 -13.24 23.22 2.06
CA GLY A 492 -12.77 21.96 1.48
C GLY A 492 -13.70 21.42 0.40
N ASP A 493 -13.41 20.23 -0.12
CA ASP A 493 -14.23 19.59 -1.17
C ASP A 493 -15.45 18.88 -0.57
N LEU A 494 -16.50 19.65 -0.31
CA LEU A 494 -17.75 19.13 0.25
C LEU A 494 -18.45 18.15 -0.70
N ALA A 495 -18.28 18.29 -2.01
CA ALA A 495 -18.90 17.41 -3.00
C ALA A 495 -18.29 16.00 -2.92
N PHE A 496 -16.97 15.89 -2.80
CA PHE A 496 -16.29 14.61 -2.51
C PHE A 496 -16.85 13.97 -1.23
N LEU A 497 -16.97 14.76 -0.16
CA LEU A 497 -17.39 14.28 1.13
C LEU A 497 -18.85 13.78 1.13
N GLU A 498 -19.74 14.52 0.49
CA GLU A 498 -21.14 14.16 0.28
C GLU A 498 -21.28 12.89 -0.59
N GLN A 499 -20.54 12.81 -1.69
CA GLN A 499 -20.56 11.66 -2.59
C GLN A 499 -20.14 10.38 -1.87
N VAL A 500 -19.00 10.42 -1.17
CA VAL A 500 -18.48 9.24 -0.49
C VAL A 500 -19.33 8.85 0.72
N PHE A 501 -19.92 9.82 1.42
CA PHE A 501 -20.83 9.55 2.53
C PHE A 501 -22.02 8.68 2.10
N HIS A 502 -22.67 9.02 0.99
CA HIS A 502 -23.80 8.23 0.49
C HIS A 502 -23.40 6.81 0.09
N LYS A 503 -22.23 6.63 -0.51
CA LYS A 503 -21.74 5.29 -0.87
C LYS A 503 -21.36 4.47 0.35
N LEU A 504 -20.70 5.09 1.32
CA LEU A 504 -20.34 4.44 2.57
C LEU A 504 -21.55 4.11 3.44
N LEU A 505 -22.68 4.82 3.30
CA LEU A 505 -23.94 4.42 3.93
C LEU A 505 -24.41 3.02 3.46
N LEU A 506 -24.22 2.68 2.18
CA LEU A 506 -24.52 1.35 1.64
C LEU A 506 -23.60 0.30 2.27
N ASN A 507 -22.31 0.61 2.33
CA ASN A 507 -21.32 -0.28 2.93
C ASN A 507 -21.53 -0.49 4.43
N PHE A 508 -21.82 0.59 5.17
CA PHE A 508 -22.17 0.50 6.58
C PHE A 508 -23.41 -0.40 6.81
N THR A 509 -24.42 -0.26 5.95
CA THR A 509 -25.64 -1.09 6.03
C THR A 509 -25.34 -2.56 5.73
N TRP A 510 -24.44 -2.84 4.78
CA TRP A 510 -23.96 -4.20 4.53
C TRP A 510 -23.30 -4.80 5.77
N TRP A 511 -22.43 -4.04 6.45
CA TRP A 511 -21.77 -4.48 7.68
C TRP A 511 -22.77 -4.86 8.77
N VAL A 512 -23.73 -3.97 9.06
CA VAL A 512 -24.79 -4.21 10.06
C VAL A 512 -25.59 -5.46 9.72
N ASN A 513 -25.94 -5.67 8.46
CA ASN A 513 -26.83 -6.78 8.08
C ASN A 513 -26.11 -8.13 7.89
N ARG A 514 -24.80 -8.14 7.59
CA ARG A 514 -24.07 -9.35 7.19
C ARG A 514 -23.02 -9.80 8.20
N LYS A 515 -22.59 -8.92 9.09
CA LYS A 515 -21.50 -9.18 10.02
C LYS A 515 -21.93 -9.08 11.48
N ASP A 516 -23.19 -8.79 11.77
CA ASP A 516 -23.79 -8.90 13.11
C ASP A 516 -24.78 -10.08 13.11
N VAL A 517 -24.26 -11.30 13.12
CA VAL A 517 -25.04 -12.53 12.88
C VAL A 517 -26.14 -12.75 13.93
N GLU A 518 -25.88 -12.34 15.17
CA GLU A 518 -26.83 -12.48 16.28
C GLU A 518 -27.72 -11.23 16.46
N GLU A 519 -27.56 -10.19 15.64
CA GLU A 519 -28.23 -8.88 15.77
C GLU A 519 -28.01 -8.23 17.16
N LEU A 520 -26.83 -8.49 17.76
CA LEU A 520 -26.45 -8.02 19.09
C LEU A 520 -25.53 -6.80 19.06
N ASN A 521 -25.23 -6.26 17.88
CA ASN A 521 -24.18 -5.26 17.64
C ASN A 521 -22.78 -5.77 18.00
N VAL A 522 -22.55 -7.07 17.83
CA VAL A 522 -21.25 -7.73 18.01
C VAL A 522 -20.83 -8.29 16.66
N PHE A 523 -19.75 -7.74 16.11
CA PHE A 523 -19.41 -7.98 14.73
C PHE A 523 -18.43 -9.14 14.57
N GLN A 524 -18.75 -10.00 13.60
CA GLN A 524 -18.02 -11.19 13.21
C GLN A 524 -17.50 -10.93 11.79
N GLY A 525 -16.28 -10.39 11.71
CA GLY A 525 -15.66 -9.91 10.48
C GLY A 525 -14.83 -10.96 9.74
N GLY A 526 -14.46 -12.08 10.36
CA GLY A 526 -13.56 -13.06 9.75
C GLY A 526 -12.13 -12.52 9.64
N PHE A 527 -11.55 -12.54 8.44
CA PHE A 527 -10.16 -12.18 8.10
C PHE A 527 -9.67 -10.85 8.69
N LEU A 528 -10.39 -9.74 8.47
CA LEU A 528 -10.08 -8.39 8.95
C LEU A 528 -8.62 -7.92 8.73
N GLY A 529 -7.91 -8.47 7.73
CA GLY A 529 -6.55 -8.08 7.37
C GLY A 529 -5.47 -8.37 8.41
N LEU A 530 -5.76 -9.23 9.41
CA LEU A 530 -4.85 -9.61 10.49
C LEU A 530 -4.66 -11.14 10.50
N ASP A 531 -4.10 -11.65 9.41
CA ASP A 531 -4.07 -13.04 8.96
C ASP A 531 -3.93 -14.09 10.07
N ASN A 532 -2.77 -14.09 10.75
CA ASN A 532 -2.43 -15.10 11.76
C ASN A 532 -2.54 -14.59 13.21
N ILE A 533 -3.19 -13.44 13.46
CA ILE A 533 -3.22 -12.80 14.79
C ILE A 533 -3.98 -13.63 15.83
N GLY A 534 -4.97 -14.41 15.37
CA GLY A 534 -5.83 -15.25 16.18
C GLY A 534 -5.31 -16.67 16.40
N VAL A 535 -5.98 -17.40 17.28
CA VAL A 535 -5.71 -18.82 17.56
C VAL A 535 -6.17 -19.69 16.40
N PHE A 536 -7.31 -19.30 15.82
CA PHE A 536 -7.97 -19.98 14.71
C PHE A 536 -7.86 -19.12 13.46
N ASP A 537 -7.86 -19.80 12.31
CA ASP A 537 -8.13 -19.17 11.02
C ASP A 537 -9.58 -18.65 11.03
N ARG A 538 -9.72 -17.32 11.19
CA ARG A 538 -11.01 -16.63 11.32
C ARG A 538 -11.86 -16.69 10.04
N SER A 539 -11.27 -17.10 8.92
CA SER A 539 -11.95 -17.23 7.63
C SER A 539 -12.54 -18.63 7.40
N LYS A 540 -12.25 -19.59 8.28
CA LYS A 540 -12.74 -20.97 8.18
C LYS A 540 -13.79 -21.27 9.25
N PRO A 541 -14.73 -22.20 8.98
CA PRO A 541 -15.60 -22.75 10.00
C PRO A 541 -14.78 -23.30 11.17
N LEU A 542 -15.22 -23.02 12.39
CA LEU A 542 -14.58 -23.59 13.56
C LEU A 542 -14.74 -25.12 13.55
N PRO A 543 -13.67 -25.88 13.86
CA PRO A 543 -13.72 -27.35 13.87
C PRO A 543 -14.82 -27.95 14.77
N THR A 544 -15.35 -27.16 15.70
CA THR A 544 -16.26 -27.57 16.76
C THR A 544 -17.68 -27.07 16.60
N GLY A 545 -17.99 -26.36 15.51
CA GLY A 545 -19.21 -25.54 15.43
C GLY A 545 -19.12 -24.30 16.34
N GLY A 546 -20.10 -23.41 16.23
CA GLY A 546 -20.08 -22.10 16.91
C GLY A 546 -19.47 -20.98 16.07
N HIS A 547 -19.12 -19.86 16.71
CA HIS A 547 -18.55 -18.67 16.07
C HIS A 547 -17.62 -17.88 17.02
N ILE A 548 -16.82 -16.97 16.46
CA ILE A 548 -15.95 -16.05 17.22
C ILE A 548 -16.59 -14.67 17.23
N ASN A 549 -16.85 -14.15 18.43
CA ASN A 549 -17.17 -12.75 18.67
C ASN A 549 -15.87 -11.95 18.73
N GLN A 550 -15.65 -11.11 17.72
CA GLN A 550 -14.38 -10.42 17.50
C GLN A 550 -14.35 -9.05 18.16
N ALA A 551 -13.37 -8.81 19.04
CA ALA A 551 -13.24 -7.54 19.73
C ALA A 551 -12.81 -6.40 18.79
N ASP A 552 -11.91 -6.71 17.86
CA ASP A 552 -11.46 -5.81 16.80
C ASP A 552 -12.57 -5.52 15.79
N GLY A 553 -13.26 -6.55 15.28
CA GLY A 553 -14.40 -6.38 14.36
C GLY A 553 -15.46 -5.43 14.90
N THR A 554 -15.80 -5.57 16.19
CA THR A 554 -16.75 -4.72 16.87
C THR A 554 -16.22 -3.29 17.08
N ALA A 555 -14.95 -3.16 17.48
CA ALA A 555 -14.30 -1.86 17.65
C ALA A 555 -14.14 -1.09 16.32
N TRP A 556 -13.87 -1.78 15.22
CA TRP A 556 -13.83 -1.18 13.90
C TRP A 556 -15.17 -0.57 13.50
N MET A 557 -16.28 -1.25 13.79
CA MET A 557 -17.61 -0.71 13.54
C MET A 557 -17.98 0.45 14.45
N ALA A 558 -17.48 0.49 15.70
CA ALA A 558 -17.59 1.67 16.55
C ALA A 558 -16.82 2.86 15.94
N MET A 559 -15.59 2.64 15.47
CA MET A 559 -14.80 3.66 14.78
C MET A 559 -15.50 4.13 13.48
N TYR A 560 -16.03 3.20 12.66
CA TYR A 560 -16.76 3.53 11.44
C TYR A 560 -18.01 4.38 11.73
N SER A 561 -18.76 4.02 12.77
CA SER A 561 -19.92 4.81 13.22
C SER A 561 -19.52 6.24 13.59
N LEU A 562 -18.42 6.41 14.35
CA LEU A 562 -17.92 7.72 14.72
C LEU A 562 -17.41 8.53 13.51
N ASN A 563 -16.72 7.90 12.56
CA ASN A 563 -16.26 8.57 11.34
C ASN A 563 -17.46 9.04 10.50
N MET A 564 -18.47 8.19 10.29
CA MET A 564 -19.68 8.56 9.56
C MET A 564 -20.47 9.66 10.26
N MET A 565 -20.56 9.62 11.59
CA MET A 565 -21.13 10.72 12.38
C MET A 565 -20.33 12.01 12.17
N ARG A 566 -19.00 11.96 12.20
CA ARG A 566 -18.15 13.15 12.02
C ARG A 566 -18.31 13.76 10.63
N ILE A 567 -18.37 12.94 9.60
CA ILE A 567 -18.65 13.37 8.23
C ILE A 567 -20.04 14.00 8.14
N ALA A 568 -21.06 13.35 8.71
CA ALA A 568 -22.42 13.88 8.71
C ALA A 568 -22.50 15.24 9.42
N LEU A 569 -21.86 15.40 10.58
CA LEU A 569 -21.80 16.68 11.30
C LEU A 569 -21.15 17.78 10.47
N GLU A 570 -20.08 17.48 9.74
CA GLU A 570 -19.47 18.46 8.83
C GLU A 570 -20.44 18.87 7.73
N LEU A 571 -21.07 17.91 7.06
CA LEU A 571 -22.04 18.18 6.01
C LEU A 571 -23.26 18.95 6.55
N SER A 572 -23.68 18.70 7.80
CA SER A 572 -24.77 19.41 8.48
C SER A 572 -24.54 20.91 8.62
N LEU A 573 -23.28 21.36 8.65
CA LEU A 573 -22.95 22.78 8.70
C LEU A 573 -23.34 23.53 7.42
N HIS A 574 -23.58 22.79 6.32
CA HIS A 574 -23.91 23.32 5.00
C HIS A 574 -25.29 22.84 4.52
N ASN A 575 -25.73 21.65 4.93
CA ASN A 575 -27.03 21.07 4.60
C ASN A 575 -27.64 20.35 5.83
N PRO A 576 -28.71 20.90 6.45
CA PRO A 576 -29.25 20.37 7.70
C PRO A 576 -29.86 18.96 7.59
N VAL A 577 -30.08 18.43 6.39
CA VAL A 577 -30.58 17.05 6.19
C VAL A 577 -29.64 16.01 6.81
N TYR A 578 -28.33 16.26 6.82
CA TYR A 578 -27.35 15.33 7.38
C TYR A 578 -27.38 15.26 8.92
N GLU A 579 -28.03 16.21 9.59
CA GLU A 579 -28.05 16.25 11.06
C GLU A 579 -28.78 15.02 11.65
N GLU A 580 -29.82 14.53 10.97
CA GLU A 580 -30.50 13.29 11.35
C GLU A 580 -29.60 12.06 11.19
N MET A 581 -28.75 12.04 10.18
CA MET A 581 -27.78 10.96 9.98
C MET A 581 -26.70 10.99 11.06
N ALA A 582 -26.23 12.16 11.49
CA ALA A 582 -25.32 12.28 12.62
C ALA A 582 -25.92 11.66 13.89
N ILE A 583 -27.21 11.92 14.17
CA ILE A 583 -27.94 11.31 15.30
C ILE A 583 -28.00 9.77 15.15
N LYS A 584 -28.32 9.27 13.95
CA LYS A 584 -28.35 7.82 13.67
C LYS A 584 -27.03 7.14 13.99
N PHE A 585 -25.92 7.66 13.46
CA PHE A 585 -24.60 7.06 13.66
C PHE A 585 -24.12 7.16 15.10
N PHE A 586 -24.43 8.27 15.76
CA PHE A 586 -24.20 8.40 17.20
C PHE A 586 -24.93 7.30 17.99
N ARG A 587 -26.23 7.06 17.70
CA ARG A 587 -27.00 6.00 18.37
C ARG A 587 -26.44 4.60 18.10
N HIS A 588 -26.00 4.32 16.87
CA HIS A 588 -25.32 3.05 16.57
C HIS A 588 -24.05 2.87 17.38
N PHE A 589 -23.21 3.91 17.49
CA PHE A 589 -22.01 3.86 18.33
C PHE A 589 -22.34 3.50 19.79
N LEU A 590 -23.40 4.08 20.37
CA LEU A 590 -23.83 3.76 21.74
C LEU A 590 -24.28 2.31 21.89
N ASN A 591 -25.01 1.77 20.91
CA ASN A 591 -25.45 0.37 20.93
C ASN A 591 -24.24 -0.59 20.89
N ILE A 592 -23.24 -0.29 20.05
CA ILE A 592 -21.99 -1.06 19.98
C ILE A 592 -21.24 -0.98 21.32
N ALA A 593 -21.11 0.23 21.88
CA ALA A 593 -20.46 0.41 23.18
C ALA A 593 -21.16 -0.38 24.31
N LYS A 594 -22.50 -0.48 24.26
CA LYS A 594 -23.30 -1.27 25.20
C LYS A 594 -23.00 -2.75 25.04
N ALA A 595 -23.04 -3.25 23.81
CA ALA A 595 -22.77 -4.65 23.48
C ALA A 595 -21.35 -5.08 23.93
N MET A 596 -20.34 -4.24 23.71
CA MET A 596 -18.96 -4.53 24.15
C MET A 596 -18.80 -4.58 25.67
N THR A 597 -19.65 -3.87 26.42
CA THR A 597 -19.55 -3.78 27.89
C THR A 597 -20.39 -4.84 28.60
N ASN A 598 -21.51 -5.26 28.02
CA ASN A 598 -22.41 -6.27 28.58
C ASN A 598 -23.20 -6.95 27.45
N MET A 599 -22.72 -8.10 26.96
CA MET A 599 -23.44 -8.82 25.92
C MET A 599 -24.76 -9.39 26.46
N ALA A 600 -25.87 -8.96 25.87
CA ALA A 600 -27.23 -9.49 26.09
C ALA A 600 -27.72 -9.57 27.55
N GLY A 601 -27.13 -8.81 28.49
CA GLY A 601 -27.50 -8.87 29.91
C GLY A 601 -26.97 -10.11 30.65
N CYS A 602 -26.07 -10.88 30.03
CA CYS A 602 -25.46 -12.09 30.59
C CYS A 602 -24.22 -11.80 31.47
N GLY A 603 -23.79 -10.54 31.58
CA GLY A 603 -22.68 -10.13 32.45
C GLY A 603 -21.27 -10.43 31.92
N ILE A 604 -21.15 -10.96 30.69
CA ILE A 604 -19.88 -11.21 30.01
C ILE A 604 -19.78 -10.25 28.82
N GLY A 605 -18.73 -9.42 28.78
CA GLY A 605 -18.41 -8.53 27.66
C GLY A 605 -17.04 -8.87 27.09
N LEU A 606 -16.64 -8.20 26.01
CA LEU A 606 -15.32 -8.40 25.40
C LEU A 606 -14.16 -7.88 26.28
N TRP A 607 -14.48 -7.15 27.35
CA TRP A 607 -13.53 -6.68 28.37
C TRP A 607 -13.45 -7.67 29.53
N ASP A 608 -12.26 -8.20 29.78
CA ASP A 608 -11.99 -9.04 30.94
C ASP A 608 -11.69 -8.17 32.17
N GLU A 609 -12.54 -8.27 33.20
CA GLU A 609 -12.38 -7.47 34.42
C GLU A 609 -11.25 -7.96 35.33
N ASP A 610 -10.73 -9.18 35.17
CA ASP A 610 -9.60 -9.64 35.98
C ASP A 610 -8.29 -9.17 35.38
N ASP A 611 -8.11 -9.35 34.07
CA ASP A 611 -6.90 -8.99 33.35
C ASP A 611 -6.89 -7.53 32.87
N LYS A 612 -8.05 -6.85 32.91
CA LYS A 612 -8.23 -5.46 32.46
C LYS A 612 -7.75 -5.26 31.01
N PHE A 613 -8.20 -6.14 30.11
CA PHE A 613 -7.87 -6.14 28.69
C PHE A 613 -9.05 -6.63 27.83
N TYR A 614 -9.04 -6.29 26.54
CA TYR A 614 -10.04 -6.81 25.59
C TYR A 614 -9.57 -8.09 24.92
N TYR A 615 -10.48 -9.05 24.76
CA TYR A 615 -10.24 -10.34 24.13
C TYR A 615 -11.37 -10.70 23.18
N ASP A 616 -11.04 -11.52 22.17
CA ASP A 616 -12.06 -12.25 21.42
C ASP A 616 -12.77 -13.25 22.33
N GLU A 617 -14.02 -13.53 22.02
CA GLU A 617 -14.83 -14.53 22.70
C GLU A 617 -15.23 -15.64 21.73
N LEU A 618 -15.00 -16.88 22.14
CA LEU A 618 -15.44 -18.07 21.45
C LEU A 618 -16.80 -18.50 22.00
N SER A 619 -17.81 -18.59 21.13
CA SER A 619 -19.16 -19.05 21.45
C SER A 619 -19.37 -20.46 20.91
N LEU A 620 -19.54 -21.44 21.80
CA LEU A 620 -19.71 -22.86 21.48
C LEU A 620 -21.04 -23.39 22.02
N PRO A 621 -21.78 -24.22 21.27
CA PRO A 621 -22.89 -24.95 21.84
C PRO A 621 -22.38 -26.01 22.83
N ASP A 622 -22.93 -26.02 24.03
CA ASP A 622 -22.69 -27.07 25.02
C ASP A 622 -23.48 -28.35 24.68
N GLN A 623 -23.34 -29.38 25.51
CA GLN A 623 -24.03 -30.67 25.35
C GLN A 623 -25.57 -30.60 25.43
N HIS A 624 -26.14 -29.48 25.89
CA HIS A 624 -27.58 -29.21 25.94
C HIS A 624 -28.05 -28.20 24.87
N GLY A 625 -27.12 -27.69 24.04
CA GLY A 625 -27.38 -26.67 23.02
C GLY A 625 -27.35 -25.22 23.54
N GLU A 626 -26.94 -25.00 24.79
CA GLU A 626 -26.73 -23.65 25.35
C GLU A 626 -25.36 -23.11 24.92
N MET A 627 -25.28 -21.83 24.59
CA MET A 627 -24.03 -21.24 24.10
C MET A 627 -23.06 -20.92 25.25
N GLN A 628 -22.04 -21.75 25.42
CA GLN A 628 -20.90 -21.48 26.29
C GLN A 628 -19.98 -20.42 25.65
N ARG A 629 -19.62 -19.41 26.44
CA ARG A 629 -18.74 -18.31 26.04
C ARG A 629 -17.38 -18.42 26.72
N ILE A 630 -16.30 -18.35 25.94
CA ILE A 630 -14.92 -18.51 26.41
C ILE A 630 -14.05 -17.37 25.89
N ALA A 631 -13.49 -16.56 26.78
CA ALA A 631 -12.54 -15.51 26.39
C ALA A 631 -11.21 -16.14 25.92
N LEU A 632 -10.77 -15.76 24.73
CA LEU A 632 -9.47 -16.14 24.17
C LEU A 632 -8.42 -15.14 24.67
N LYS A 633 -7.75 -15.48 25.78
CA LYS A 633 -6.82 -14.58 26.51
C LYS A 633 -5.47 -14.37 25.80
N VAL A 634 -5.52 -13.97 24.53
CA VAL A 634 -4.38 -13.62 23.68
C VAL A 634 -4.19 -12.11 23.73
N ARG A 635 -3.09 -11.65 24.30
CA ARG A 635 -2.76 -10.22 24.39
C ARG A 635 -2.15 -9.75 23.07
N SER A 636 -3.00 -9.43 22.10
CA SER A 636 -2.62 -8.91 20.79
C SER A 636 -3.20 -7.51 20.53
N LEU A 637 -2.90 -6.94 19.36
CA LEU A 637 -3.51 -5.70 18.88
C LEU A 637 -5.04 -5.74 18.85
N VAL A 638 -5.64 -6.94 18.77
CA VAL A 638 -7.10 -7.11 18.89
C VAL A 638 -7.63 -6.41 20.13
N GLY A 639 -6.92 -6.53 21.26
CA GLY A 639 -7.31 -5.88 22.50
C GLY A 639 -6.98 -4.38 22.58
N ILE A 640 -6.17 -3.85 21.65
CA ILE A 640 -5.79 -2.44 21.55
C ILE A 640 -6.68 -1.67 20.58
N ILE A 641 -7.17 -2.30 19.51
CA ILE A 641 -8.04 -1.69 18.47
C ILE A 641 -9.26 -0.93 19.03
N PRO A 642 -9.90 -1.32 20.16
CA PRO A 642 -10.92 -0.49 20.82
C PRO A 642 -10.51 0.96 21.10
N LEU A 643 -9.21 1.26 21.19
CA LEU A 643 -8.66 2.61 21.30
C LEU A 643 -9.00 3.53 20.13
N PHE A 644 -9.25 2.97 18.94
CA PHE A 644 -9.43 3.75 17.70
C PHE A 644 -10.81 4.38 17.58
N ALA A 645 -11.79 3.84 18.30
CA ALA A 645 -13.11 4.44 18.41
C ALA A 645 -13.04 5.62 19.39
N VAL A 646 -12.57 6.77 18.88
CA VAL A 646 -12.49 8.03 19.61
C VAL A 646 -12.79 9.21 18.70
N GLU A 647 -13.70 10.09 19.14
CA GLU A 647 -14.01 11.37 18.52
C GLU A 647 -14.28 12.44 19.58
N THR A 648 -13.95 13.69 19.23
CA THR A 648 -14.19 14.87 20.05
C THR A 648 -15.15 15.82 19.37
N ILE A 649 -16.16 16.30 20.11
CA ILE A 649 -17.13 17.28 19.62
C ILE A 649 -16.83 18.62 20.27
N GLU A 650 -16.64 19.64 19.43
CA GLU A 650 -16.43 21.03 19.87
C GLU A 650 -17.75 21.67 20.31
N PRO A 651 -17.77 22.51 21.36
CA PRO A 651 -18.98 23.22 21.80
C PRO A 651 -19.65 24.03 20.69
N GLU A 652 -18.85 24.65 19.83
CA GLU A 652 -19.34 25.44 18.70
C GLU A 652 -20.13 24.57 17.73
N THR A 653 -19.77 23.30 17.58
CA THR A 653 -20.51 22.36 16.73
C THR A 653 -21.91 22.12 17.31
N LEU A 654 -22.01 21.89 18.63
CA LEU A 654 -23.29 21.71 19.31
C LEU A 654 -24.17 22.97 19.27
N SER A 655 -23.57 24.15 19.35
CA SER A 655 -24.31 25.42 19.22
C SER A 655 -24.87 25.65 17.81
N ARG A 656 -24.17 25.16 16.78
CA ARG A 656 -24.57 25.31 15.37
C ARG A 656 -25.54 24.23 14.91
N LEU A 657 -25.56 23.08 15.59
CA LEU A 657 -26.38 21.91 15.29
C LEU A 657 -27.29 21.57 16.49
N PRO A 658 -28.34 22.38 16.74
CA PRO A 658 -29.13 22.28 17.95
C PRO A 658 -29.99 21.01 18.00
N ARG A 659 -30.38 20.41 16.86
CA ARG A 659 -31.16 19.15 16.88
C ARG A 659 -30.28 18.00 17.33
N PHE A 660 -29.03 17.95 16.86
CA PHE A 660 -28.05 16.98 17.33
C PHE A 660 -27.75 17.16 18.82
N GLY A 661 -27.54 18.40 19.27
CA GLY A 661 -27.37 18.72 20.69
C GLY A 661 -28.57 18.31 21.55
N GLN A 662 -29.79 18.55 21.08
CA GLN A 662 -31.01 18.13 21.78
C GLN A 662 -31.12 16.60 21.84
N ALA A 663 -30.92 15.90 20.71
CA ALA A 663 -30.99 14.44 20.66
C ALA A 663 -29.95 13.79 21.59
N LEU A 664 -28.75 14.36 21.67
CA LEU A 664 -27.73 13.97 22.63
C LEU A 664 -28.26 14.09 24.06
N ASN A 665 -28.70 15.27 24.47
CA ASN A 665 -29.24 15.51 25.82
C ASN A 665 -30.40 14.55 26.14
N GLU A 666 -31.31 14.33 25.20
CA GLU A 666 -32.44 13.42 25.41
C GLU A 666 -32.01 11.97 25.63
N ILE A 667 -31.00 11.47 24.90
CA ILE A 667 -30.44 10.14 25.12
C ILE A 667 -29.79 10.06 26.51
N PHE A 668 -29.05 11.10 26.90
CA PHE A 668 -28.40 11.16 28.22
C PHE A 668 -29.40 11.18 29.38
N ASP A 669 -30.50 11.92 29.23
CA ASP A 669 -31.51 12.07 30.27
C ASP A 669 -32.45 10.84 30.38
N LYS A 670 -32.81 10.24 29.24
CA LYS A 670 -33.83 9.17 29.18
C LYS A 670 -33.23 7.75 29.22
N GLU A 671 -31.97 7.57 28.82
CA GLU A 671 -31.32 6.27 28.72
C GLU A 671 -30.02 6.23 29.56
N PRO A 672 -30.11 6.26 30.91
CA PRO A 672 -28.95 6.38 31.79
C PRO A 672 -27.92 5.25 31.65
N GLU A 673 -28.35 4.06 31.18
CA GLU A 673 -27.43 2.97 30.83
C GLU A 673 -26.54 3.32 29.64
N LEU A 674 -27.07 3.97 28.60
CA LEU A 674 -26.29 4.46 27.46
C LEU A 674 -25.51 5.72 27.83
N ALA A 675 -26.06 6.56 28.70
CA ALA A 675 -25.39 7.73 29.24
C ALA A 675 -24.09 7.38 29.98
N GLY A 676 -24.12 6.31 30.78
CA GLY A 676 -22.93 5.77 31.47
C GLY A 676 -21.85 5.24 30.51
N LEU A 677 -22.22 4.99 29.25
CA LEU A 677 -21.31 4.59 28.17
C LEU A 677 -20.76 5.79 27.40
N VAL A 678 -21.11 7.05 27.71
CA VAL A 678 -20.40 8.28 27.25
C VAL A 678 -19.76 9.05 28.42
N SER A 679 -18.65 9.79 28.20
CA SER A 679 -17.92 10.48 29.28
C SER A 679 -18.91 11.40 29.98
N HIS A 680 -18.81 11.56 31.31
CA HIS A 680 -19.66 12.44 32.11
C HIS A 680 -20.09 13.66 31.30
N TRP A 681 -21.29 13.61 30.71
CA TRP A 681 -21.70 14.56 29.66
C TRP A 681 -21.76 15.98 30.22
N HIS A 682 -21.94 16.09 31.53
CA HIS A 682 -21.95 17.34 32.28
C HIS A 682 -20.55 17.79 32.76
N GLU A 683 -19.50 16.97 32.61
CA GLU A 683 -18.10 17.36 32.88
C GLU A 683 -17.43 17.78 31.56
N PRO A 684 -17.25 19.09 31.33
CA PRO A 684 -16.52 19.56 30.16
C PRO A 684 -15.07 19.10 30.17
N GLY A 685 -14.58 18.61 29.02
CA GLY A 685 -13.14 18.49 28.78
C GLY A 685 -12.49 19.86 28.59
N ARG A 686 -11.23 19.89 28.13
CA ARG A 686 -10.55 21.17 27.80
C ARG A 686 -11.39 21.95 26.78
N GLY A 687 -11.81 23.16 27.14
CA GLY A 687 -12.63 24.03 26.29
C GLY A 687 -14.06 23.53 26.07
N ASP A 688 -14.70 22.93 27.08
CA ASP A 688 -16.08 22.42 27.03
C ASP A 688 -16.38 21.31 26.03
N ARG A 689 -15.32 20.67 25.50
CA ARG A 689 -15.42 19.57 24.54
C ARG A 689 -16.10 18.33 25.14
N ARG A 690 -16.69 17.53 24.27
CA ARG A 690 -17.31 16.23 24.60
C ARG A 690 -16.51 15.09 23.97
N LEU A 691 -16.34 13.98 24.71
CA LEU A 691 -15.60 12.80 24.26
C LEU A 691 -16.54 11.63 23.98
N LEU A 692 -16.47 11.11 22.75
CA LEU A 692 -17.10 9.85 22.37
C LEU A 692 -16.01 8.80 22.20
N SER A 693 -15.99 7.77 23.05
CA SER A 693 -15.00 6.69 22.93
C SER A 693 -15.41 5.39 23.63
N LEU A 694 -14.97 4.24 23.12
CA LEU A 694 -15.13 2.95 23.81
C LEU A 694 -14.35 2.86 25.12
N LEU A 695 -13.21 3.55 25.20
CA LEU A 695 -12.32 3.54 26.36
C LEU A 695 -12.43 4.83 27.17
N ARG A 696 -12.53 4.72 28.50
CA ARG A 696 -12.48 5.88 29.40
C ARG A 696 -11.76 5.63 30.70
N GLY A 697 -11.24 6.72 31.27
CA GLY A 697 -10.81 6.82 32.66
C GLY A 697 -9.90 5.65 33.04
N HIS A 698 -10.42 4.77 33.91
CA HIS A 698 -9.71 3.59 34.38
C HIS A 698 -9.36 2.59 33.27
N ARG A 699 -10.31 2.20 32.40
CA ARG A 699 -10.04 1.22 31.33
C ARG A 699 -8.97 1.71 30.36
N MET A 700 -9.02 2.99 29.99
CA MET A 700 -7.98 3.62 29.15
C MET A 700 -6.62 3.59 29.84
N LYS A 701 -6.53 3.96 31.13
CA LYS A 701 -5.27 3.88 31.90
C LYS A 701 -4.73 2.45 31.97
N ARG A 702 -5.60 1.45 32.14
CA ARG A 702 -5.19 0.03 32.18
C ARG A 702 -4.69 -0.47 30.83
N LEU A 703 -5.38 -0.13 29.74
CA LEU A 703 -4.93 -0.49 28.41
C LEU A 703 -3.59 0.18 28.07
N LEU A 704 -3.45 1.49 28.33
CA LEU A 704 -2.22 2.23 28.05
C LEU A 704 -1.06 1.74 28.92
N HIS A 705 -1.29 1.43 30.19
CA HIS A 705 -0.27 0.83 31.04
C HIS A 705 0.28 -0.46 30.43
N ARG A 706 -0.57 -1.32 29.85
CA ARG A 706 -0.12 -2.54 29.19
C ARG A 706 0.55 -2.28 27.83
N MET A 707 -0.06 -1.43 27.01
CA MET A 707 0.46 -1.08 25.68
C MET A 707 1.84 -0.40 25.75
N LEU A 708 2.09 0.39 26.79
CA LEU A 708 3.33 1.15 26.99
C LEU A 708 4.36 0.42 27.85
N ASP A 709 4.14 -0.87 28.14
CA ASP A 709 5.09 -1.72 28.87
C ASP A 709 6.14 -2.33 27.93
N PRO A 710 7.43 -2.07 28.16
CA PRO A 710 8.52 -2.67 27.38
C PRO A 710 8.55 -4.20 27.40
N GLY A 711 8.09 -4.82 28.49
CA GLY A 711 7.95 -6.27 28.66
C GLY A 711 6.70 -6.86 28.01
N GLU A 712 5.81 -6.01 27.49
CA GLU A 712 4.63 -6.42 26.73
C GLU A 712 4.72 -5.88 25.29
N PHE A 713 4.09 -4.75 25.01
CA PHE A 713 3.89 -4.26 23.64
C PHE A 713 4.89 -3.19 23.19
N LEU A 714 5.46 -2.41 24.11
CA LEU A 714 6.30 -1.27 23.74
C LEU A 714 7.70 -1.74 23.31
N SER A 715 8.01 -1.59 22.03
CA SER A 715 9.33 -1.81 21.47
C SER A 715 10.12 -0.51 21.38
N GLU A 716 11.44 -0.64 21.19
CA GLU A 716 12.29 0.47 20.77
C GLU A 716 11.80 1.14 19.48
N TYR A 717 11.08 0.39 18.64
CA TYR A 717 10.72 0.79 17.28
C TYR A 717 9.21 0.99 17.04
N GLY A 718 8.34 0.77 18.04
CA GLY A 718 6.89 0.90 17.90
C GLY A 718 6.10 0.05 18.90
N ILE A 719 4.82 -0.16 18.63
CA ILE A 719 3.95 -1.10 19.36
C ILE A 719 3.92 -2.43 18.60
N ARG A 720 4.29 -3.51 19.29
CA ARG A 720 4.28 -4.90 18.79
C ARG A 720 2.86 -5.38 18.52
N SER A 721 2.71 -6.30 17.56
CA SER A 721 1.41 -6.89 17.22
C SER A 721 0.88 -7.88 18.26
N LEU A 722 1.79 -8.49 19.03
CA LEU A 722 1.51 -9.41 20.12
C LEU A 722 2.39 -9.06 21.33
N SER A 723 1.84 -9.20 22.55
CA SER A 723 2.57 -8.97 23.78
C SER A 723 3.77 -9.93 23.88
N LYS A 724 4.94 -9.37 24.19
CA LYS A 724 6.18 -10.14 24.40
C LYS A 724 6.07 -11.14 25.56
N THR A 725 5.11 -10.99 26.46
CA THR A 725 4.83 -11.99 27.52
C THR A 725 4.53 -13.38 26.98
N HIS A 726 4.01 -13.48 25.74
CA HIS A 726 3.77 -14.75 25.05
C HIS A 726 5.05 -15.43 24.52
N GLU A 727 6.22 -14.82 24.69
CA GLU A 727 7.50 -15.46 24.42
C GLU A 727 7.80 -16.56 25.45
N THR A 728 7.62 -16.25 26.73
CA THR A 728 7.84 -17.18 27.85
C THR A 728 6.56 -17.90 28.27
N ASN A 729 5.39 -17.31 28.02
CA ASN A 729 4.08 -17.85 28.39
C ASN A 729 3.16 -17.92 27.15
N PRO A 730 3.40 -18.85 26.22
CA PRO A 730 2.56 -19.00 25.04
C PRO A 730 1.11 -19.27 25.46
N TYR A 731 0.16 -18.68 24.73
CA TYR A 731 -1.24 -18.96 24.96
C TYR A 731 -1.58 -20.31 24.34
N VAL A 732 -2.12 -21.23 25.14
CA VAL A 732 -2.50 -22.57 24.71
C VAL A 732 -4.00 -22.76 24.92
N PHE A 733 -4.69 -23.20 23.87
CA PHE A 733 -6.09 -23.57 23.91
C PHE A 733 -6.24 -25.04 23.49
N GLU A 734 -6.78 -25.87 24.39
CA GLU A 734 -7.00 -27.29 24.14
C GLU A 734 -8.49 -27.57 24.01
N MET A 735 -8.87 -28.18 22.89
CA MET A 735 -10.27 -28.56 22.65
C MET A 735 -10.37 -29.77 21.73
N ALA A 736 -11.29 -30.70 22.05
CA ALA A 736 -11.51 -31.93 21.29
C ALA A 736 -10.24 -32.76 21.01
N GLY A 737 -9.27 -32.75 21.93
CA GLY A 737 -7.98 -33.45 21.78
C GLY A 737 -6.97 -32.77 20.85
N GLN A 738 -7.29 -31.58 20.33
CA GLN A 738 -6.37 -30.75 19.57
C GLN A 738 -5.83 -29.61 20.44
N ARG A 739 -4.55 -29.29 20.26
CA ARG A 739 -3.86 -28.21 20.95
C ARG A 739 -3.54 -27.09 19.97
N TYR A 740 -4.04 -25.90 20.26
CA TYR A 740 -3.76 -24.68 19.51
C TYR A 740 -2.85 -23.78 20.34
N GLU A 741 -1.81 -23.23 19.73
CA GLU A 741 -0.80 -22.44 20.43
C GLU A 741 -0.48 -21.13 19.69
N ILE A 742 -0.35 -20.04 20.46
CA ILE A 742 0.18 -18.76 20.01
C ILE A 742 1.40 -18.41 20.85
N LYS A 743 2.50 -18.10 20.16
CA LYS A 743 3.75 -17.63 20.74
C LYS A 743 4.13 -16.28 20.13
N TYR A 744 4.86 -15.46 20.90
CA TYR A 744 5.55 -14.29 20.37
C TYR A 744 6.63 -14.67 19.36
N VAL A 745 6.50 -14.15 18.14
CA VAL A 745 7.43 -14.32 17.02
C VAL A 745 7.71 -12.92 16.46
N PRO A 746 8.89 -12.33 16.74
CA PRO A 746 9.14 -10.93 16.44
C PRO A 746 9.37 -10.61 14.96
N GLY A 747 9.75 -11.58 14.12
CA GLY A 747 10.09 -11.42 12.69
C GLY A 747 9.10 -12.12 11.76
N GLU A 748 9.62 -12.95 10.87
CA GLU A 748 8.85 -13.76 9.92
C GLU A 748 7.97 -14.80 10.63
N SER A 749 6.93 -15.28 9.95
CA SER A 749 6.02 -16.28 10.51
C SER A 749 6.66 -17.66 10.55
N THR A 750 6.62 -18.34 11.70
CA THR A 750 7.05 -19.75 11.80
C THR A 750 5.97 -20.74 11.33
N ASN A 751 4.87 -20.27 10.74
CA ASN A 751 3.80 -21.10 10.19
C ASN A 751 3.30 -20.56 8.85
N ARG A 752 2.78 -21.45 8.00
CA ARG A 752 2.33 -21.13 6.63
C ARG A 752 0.84 -20.74 6.54
N MET A 753 0.23 -20.25 7.62
CA MET A 753 -1.15 -19.76 7.53
C MET A 753 -1.18 -18.55 6.58
N PHE A 754 -2.14 -18.52 5.65
CA PHE A 754 -2.24 -17.47 4.61
C PHE A 754 -0.97 -17.28 3.76
N GLY A 755 -0.28 -18.38 3.43
CA GLY A 755 0.91 -18.34 2.57
C GLY A 755 2.24 -18.08 3.30
N GLY A 756 2.20 -17.64 4.57
CA GLY A 756 3.40 -17.51 5.40
C GLY A 756 4.15 -16.18 5.30
N ASN A 757 3.82 -15.30 4.34
CA ASN A 757 4.49 -14.01 4.13
C ASN A 757 4.31 -13.04 5.30
N SER A 758 3.08 -12.93 5.81
CA SER A 758 2.73 -11.93 6.81
C SER A 758 2.73 -12.52 8.23
N ASN A 759 3.22 -11.73 9.21
CA ASN A 759 3.20 -12.11 10.61
C ASN A 759 2.65 -11.02 11.55
N TRP A 760 1.54 -11.33 12.23
CA TRP A 760 0.89 -10.49 13.22
C TRP A 760 1.12 -10.96 14.67
N ARG A 761 2.08 -11.87 14.90
CA ARG A 761 2.37 -12.46 16.22
C ARG A 761 3.59 -11.87 16.92
N GLY A 762 3.89 -10.60 16.68
CA GLY A 762 5.02 -9.92 17.33
C GLY A 762 5.61 -8.73 16.59
N PRO A 763 5.65 -8.69 15.25
CA PRO A 763 6.22 -7.56 14.52
C PRO A 763 5.45 -6.25 14.70
N ILE A 764 6.08 -5.16 14.30
CA ILE A 764 5.54 -3.80 14.31
C ILE A 764 4.99 -3.47 12.93
N TRP A 765 3.72 -3.07 12.88
CA TRP A 765 3.03 -2.67 11.66
C TRP A 765 2.73 -1.18 11.69
N LEU A 766 3.21 -0.45 10.69
CA LEU A 766 3.04 1.00 10.57
C LEU A 766 1.57 1.47 10.59
N PRO A 767 0.60 0.83 9.87
CA PRO A 767 -0.78 1.34 9.81
C PRO A 767 -1.48 1.35 11.17
N ILE A 768 -1.33 0.27 11.95
CA ILE A 768 -1.93 0.18 13.28
C ILE A 768 -1.25 1.15 14.25
N ASN A 769 0.08 1.24 14.21
CA ASN A 769 0.83 2.20 15.03
C ASN A 769 0.43 3.66 14.71
N PHE A 770 0.17 3.96 13.43
CA PHE A 770 -0.32 5.27 13.01
C PHE A 770 -1.70 5.57 13.60
N LEU A 771 -2.63 4.60 13.57
CA LEU A 771 -3.95 4.76 14.20
C LEU A 771 -3.87 4.91 15.72
N ILE A 772 -2.95 4.21 16.40
CA ILE A 772 -2.67 4.43 17.84
C ILE A 772 -2.26 5.90 18.06
N ILE A 773 -1.31 6.40 17.28
CA ILE A 773 -0.81 7.78 17.38
C ILE A 773 -1.95 8.79 17.16
N GLU A 774 -2.79 8.63 16.13
CA GLU A 774 -3.91 9.52 15.89
C GLU A 774 -4.96 9.45 17.00
N SER A 775 -5.23 8.27 17.54
CA SER A 775 -6.19 8.08 18.64
C SER A 775 -5.70 8.77 19.91
N LEU A 776 -4.41 8.61 20.26
CA LEU A 776 -3.79 9.32 21.39
C LEU A 776 -3.88 10.84 21.21
N GLN A 777 -3.66 11.37 20.00
CA GLN A 777 -3.85 12.80 19.73
C GLN A 777 -5.29 13.27 19.99
N LYS A 778 -6.29 12.49 19.57
CA LYS A 778 -7.71 12.80 19.83
C LYS A 778 -8.04 12.75 21.33
N PHE A 779 -7.50 11.78 22.07
CA PHE A 779 -7.65 11.73 23.53
C PHE A 779 -7.00 12.93 24.22
N HIS A 780 -5.79 13.31 23.81
CA HIS A 780 -5.12 14.52 24.34
C HIS A 780 -5.93 15.78 24.05
N HIS A 781 -6.52 15.90 22.86
CA HIS A 781 -7.34 17.06 22.49
C HIS A 781 -8.53 17.29 23.45
N TYR A 782 -9.05 16.21 24.05
CA TYR A 782 -10.07 16.27 25.09
C TYR A 782 -9.49 16.46 26.50
N TYR A 783 -8.54 15.61 26.91
CA TYR A 783 -8.04 15.56 28.29
C TYR A 783 -7.03 16.65 28.64
N GLY A 784 -6.35 17.23 27.65
CA GLY A 784 -5.29 18.21 27.84
C GLY A 784 -4.04 17.67 28.54
N ASP A 785 -3.25 18.59 29.08
CA ASP A 785 -1.92 18.32 29.65
C ASP A 785 -1.96 17.77 31.10
N ASP A 786 -3.15 17.84 31.73
CA ASP A 786 -3.36 17.37 33.11
C ASP A 786 -3.49 15.85 33.20
N PHE A 787 -3.95 15.19 32.12
CA PHE A 787 -4.03 13.75 32.08
C PHE A 787 -2.68 13.15 31.69
N LYS A 788 -1.98 12.65 32.71
CA LYS A 788 -0.69 11.98 32.55
C LYS A 788 -0.80 10.48 32.72
N ILE A 789 0.02 9.78 31.95
CA ILE A 789 0.20 8.33 32.00
C ILE A 789 1.67 8.02 32.21
N GLU A 790 1.95 6.90 32.87
CA GLU A 790 3.32 6.45 33.05
C GLU A 790 3.92 6.04 31.70
N TYR A 791 5.11 6.52 31.37
CA TYR A 791 5.77 6.25 30.10
C TYR A 791 7.30 6.24 30.24
N PRO A 792 7.98 5.14 29.86
CA PRO A 792 7.42 3.79 29.71
C PRO A 792 6.77 3.30 31.00
N THR A 793 5.86 2.32 30.91
CA THR A 793 5.30 1.68 32.12
C THR A 793 6.41 1.10 32.99
N GLY A 794 6.31 1.28 34.31
CA GLY A 794 7.32 0.85 35.29
C GLY A 794 8.52 1.78 35.45
N SER A 795 8.57 2.91 34.74
CA SER A 795 9.67 3.89 34.84
C SER A 795 9.52 4.90 35.97
N GLY A 796 8.31 5.07 36.52
CA GLY A 796 7.95 6.16 37.43
C GLY A 796 7.89 7.55 36.77
N GLN A 797 8.14 7.67 35.46
CA GLN A 797 8.04 8.91 34.70
C GLN A 797 6.64 9.05 34.10
N TYR A 798 6.07 10.25 34.17
CA TYR A 798 4.71 10.53 33.70
C TYR A 798 4.73 11.56 32.58
N SER A 799 4.13 11.18 31.45
CA SER A 799 4.01 11.99 30.25
C SER A 799 2.55 12.30 29.95
N THR A 800 2.30 13.42 29.30
CA THR A 800 1.01 13.71 28.68
C THR A 800 0.74 12.72 27.55
N ILE A 801 -0.54 12.54 27.18
CA ILE A 801 -0.92 11.67 26.06
C ILE A 801 -0.27 12.15 24.74
N LEU A 802 -0.12 13.46 24.53
CA LEU A 802 0.52 14.02 23.34
C LEU A 802 2.01 13.68 23.27
N GLU A 803 2.73 13.82 24.39
CA GLU A 803 4.14 13.43 24.48
C GLU A 803 4.30 11.94 24.14
N VAL A 804 3.42 11.07 24.65
CA VAL A 804 3.45 9.63 24.30
C VAL A 804 3.24 9.43 22.79
N ALA A 805 2.27 10.10 22.17
CA ALA A 805 2.05 10.03 20.73
C ALA A 805 3.28 10.52 19.92
N GLU A 806 3.97 11.55 20.41
CA GLU A 806 5.23 12.04 19.82
C GLU A 806 6.39 11.06 20.00
N HIS A 807 6.51 10.43 21.16
CA HIS A 807 7.51 9.38 21.39
C HIS A 807 7.28 8.18 20.47
N LEU A 808 6.04 7.71 20.33
CA LEU A 808 5.72 6.64 19.37
C LEU A 808 6.03 7.05 17.92
N SER A 809 5.68 8.29 17.53
CA SER A 809 6.02 8.82 16.21
C SER A 809 7.54 8.79 15.96
N LYS A 810 8.35 9.21 16.96
CA LYS A 810 9.82 9.18 16.87
C LYS A 810 10.36 7.76 16.73
N ARG A 811 9.76 6.76 17.39
CA ARG A 811 10.17 5.35 17.28
C ARG A 811 9.96 4.79 15.87
N LEU A 812 8.82 5.09 15.26
CA LEU A 812 8.55 4.67 13.88
C LEU A 812 9.47 5.37 12.88
N VAL A 813 9.75 6.66 13.07
CA VAL A 813 10.73 7.38 12.23
C VAL A 813 12.13 6.80 12.41
N ARG A 814 12.51 6.43 13.64
CA ARG A 814 13.82 5.85 13.98
C ARG A 814 14.13 4.58 13.18
N LEU A 815 13.13 3.79 12.76
CA LEU A 815 13.33 2.63 11.88
C LEU A 815 14.21 2.96 10.68
N PHE A 816 14.00 4.15 10.11
CA PHE A 816 14.69 4.60 8.90
C PHE A 816 15.91 5.47 9.17
N GLN A 817 16.10 5.98 10.39
CA GLN A 817 17.19 6.93 10.69
C GLN A 817 18.49 6.21 11.02
N LEU A 818 19.61 6.88 10.73
CA LEU A 818 20.91 6.50 11.25
C LEU A 818 20.93 6.69 12.77
N ASP A 819 21.38 5.65 13.47
CA ASP A 819 21.66 5.71 14.90
C ASP A 819 23.03 6.34 15.20
N GLU A 820 23.43 6.32 16.46
CA GLU A 820 24.72 6.84 16.92
C GLU A 820 25.95 6.09 16.37
N PHE A 821 25.75 4.88 15.83
CA PHE A 821 26.76 4.06 15.17
C PHE A 821 26.73 4.21 13.64
N GLY A 822 25.85 5.07 13.11
CA GLY A 822 25.67 5.25 11.67
C GLY A 822 24.94 4.08 11.02
N GLN A 823 24.11 3.35 11.75
CA GLN A 823 23.33 2.20 11.25
C GLN A 823 21.84 2.51 11.21
N ARG A 824 21.13 2.00 10.19
CA ARG A 824 19.68 2.07 10.06
C ARG A 824 19.04 0.77 10.57
N PRO A 825 18.07 0.81 11.49
CA PRO A 825 17.39 -0.41 11.96
C PRO A 825 16.85 -1.29 10.83
N ILE A 826 16.26 -0.70 9.76
CA ILE A 826 15.74 -1.46 8.62
C ILE A 826 16.75 -2.43 7.99
N TYR A 827 18.05 -2.13 8.03
CA TYR A 827 19.12 -2.94 7.43
C TYR A 827 19.90 -3.78 8.43
N HIS A 828 19.38 -3.99 9.64
CA HIS A 828 20.12 -4.68 10.72
C HIS A 828 20.72 -6.05 10.30
N HIS A 829 20.11 -6.74 9.34
CA HIS A 829 20.54 -8.05 8.85
C HIS A 829 21.64 -8.00 7.77
N CYS A 830 21.94 -6.83 7.18
CA CYS A 830 22.83 -6.73 6.03
C CYS A 830 23.94 -5.68 6.23
N GLU A 831 25.16 -6.14 6.50
CA GLU A 831 26.33 -5.27 6.75
C GLU A 831 26.59 -4.30 5.60
N ARG A 832 26.44 -4.77 4.36
CA ARG A 832 26.67 -3.93 3.17
C ARG A 832 25.67 -2.77 3.10
N MET A 833 24.38 -3.04 3.31
CA MET A 833 23.36 -1.99 3.31
C MET A 833 23.54 -0.99 4.46
N GLN A 834 24.24 -1.37 5.54
CA GLN A 834 24.60 -0.45 6.61
C GLN A 834 25.79 0.45 6.27
N GLN A 835 26.86 -0.15 5.72
CA GLN A 835 28.17 0.50 5.67
C GLN A 835 28.52 1.07 4.30
N ASP A 836 28.04 0.45 3.21
CA ASP A 836 28.35 0.88 1.85
C ASP A 836 27.57 2.16 1.50
N PRO A 837 28.24 3.31 1.23
CA PRO A 837 27.57 4.56 0.87
C PRO A 837 26.69 4.44 -0.38
N GLU A 838 26.94 3.45 -1.24
CA GLU A 838 26.17 3.21 -2.46
C GLU A 838 24.88 2.42 -2.22
N PHE A 839 24.62 1.98 -0.99
CA PHE A 839 23.40 1.29 -0.56
C PHE A 839 22.70 2.00 0.60
N ARG A 840 23.46 2.48 1.58
CA ARG A 840 22.95 2.98 2.87
C ARG A 840 21.85 4.04 2.77
N ASP A 841 21.92 4.91 1.78
CA ASP A 841 21.01 6.05 1.62
C ASP A 841 19.90 5.79 0.56
N HIS A 842 19.82 4.57 0.03
CA HIS A 842 18.75 4.09 -0.84
C HIS A 842 17.74 3.26 -0.05
N LEU A 843 16.69 3.91 0.45
CA LEU A 843 15.80 3.34 1.46
C LEU A 843 14.82 2.32 0.88
N LEU A 844 14.64 1.22 1.60
CA LEU A 844 13.58 0.23 1.40
C LEU A 844 12.48 0.46 2.44
N PHE A 845 11.23 0.15 2.06
CA PHE A 845 10.06 0.36 2.91
C PHE A 845 9.32 -0.95 2.99
N TYR A 846 9.54 -1.63 4.11
CA TYR A 846 9.11 -2.99 4.31
C TYR A 846 7.63 -3.12 4.70
N GLU A 847 7.06 -4.30 4.50
CA GLU A 847 5.70 -4.65 4.91
C GLU A 847 5.49 -4.43 6.42
N TYR A 848 6.42 -4.95 7.21
CA TYR A 848 6.46 -4.82 8.66
C TYR A 848 7.89 -4.85 9.19
N PHE A 849 8.04 -4.66 10.50
CA PHE A 849 9.35 -4.53 11.14
C PHE A 849 9.49 -5.47 12.33
N HIS A 850 10.66 -6.06 12.48
CA HIS A 850 10.93 -7.00 13.54
C HIS A 850 10.75 -6.35 14.92
N GLY A 851 9.93 -6.98 15.76
CA GLY A 851 9.42 -6.38 17.01
C GLY A 851 10.49 -6.05 18.06
N ASP A 852 11.69 -6.59 17.95
CA ASP A 852 12.77 -6.39 18.92
C ASP A 852 13.99 -5.60 18.43
N ASN A 853 14.26 -5.56 17.12
CA ASN A 853 15.47 -4.91 16.56
C ASN A 853 15.16 -3.96 15.38
N GLY A 854 13.89 -3.88 14.93
CA GLY A 854 13.46 -2.93 13.93
C GLY A 854 13.90 -3.23 12.49
N ARG A 855 14.48 -4.41 12.21
CA ARG A 855 14.82 -4.81 10.83
C ARG A 855 13.57 -4.89 9.96
N GLY A 856 13.73 -4.57 8.68
CA GLY A 856 12.69 -4.79 7.68
C GLY A 856 12.37 -6.27 7.50
N VAL A 857 11.09 -6.58 7.28
CA VAL A 857 10.57 -7.95 7.08
C VAL A 857 9.40 -7.93 6.10
N GLY A 858 9.25 -9.01 5.32
CA GLY A 858 8.25 -9.12 4.25
C GLY A 858 8.61 -8.24 3.05
N ALA A 859 7.61 -7.91 2.23
CA ALA A 859 7.76 -7.14 1.01
C ALA A 859 8.65 -5.90 1.19
N SER A 860 9.76 -5.81 0.45
CA SER A 860 10.77 -4.75 0.65
C SER A 860 10.46 -3.42 -0.05
N HIS A 861 9.49 -3.42 -0.98
CA HIS A 861 8.99 -2.23 -1.68
C HIS A 861 7.53 -1.95 -1.35
N GLN A 862 7.11 -2.33 -0.14
CA GLN A 862 5.83 -2.00 0.45
C GLN A 862 5.72 -0.52 0.84
N THR A 863 6.13 0.36 -0.08
CA THR A 863 5.91 1.80 -0.04
C THR A 863 4.44 2.20 -0.08
N GLY A 864 3.50 1.26 0.08
CA GLY A 864 2.10 1.48 0.39
C GLY A 864 1.86 2.10 1.76
N TRP A 865 1.42 1.32 2.76
CA TRP A 865 1.14 1.90 4.08
C TRP A 865 2.41 2.37 4.81
N THR A 866 3.59 1.86 4.46
CA THR A 866 4.83 2.24 5.15
C THR A 866 5.22 3.68 4.79
N ALA A 867 4.70 4.22 3.68
CA ALA A 867 4.81 5.65 3.36
C ALA A 867 4.07 6.57 4.34
N LEU A 868 3.28 6.05 5.30
CA LEU A 868 2.76 6.86 6.43
C LEU A 868 3.88 7.54 7.23
N VAL A 869 5.13 7.04 7.17
CA VAL A 869 6.29 7.74 7.73
C VAL A 869 6.45 9.16 7.15
N ALA A 870 6.13 9.37 5.86
CA ALA A 870 6.13 10.69 5.24
C ALA A 870 5.14 11.63 5.95
N LYS A 871 3.98 11.12 6.36
CA LYS A 871 2.96 11.87 7.10
C LYS A 871 3.37 12.17 8.55
N LEU A 872 4.07 11.24 9.20
CA LEU A 872 4.62 11.43 10.55
C LEU A 872 5.72 12.51 10.57
N LEU A 873 6.54 12.58 9.52
CA LEU A 873 7.57 13.60 9.32
C LEU A 873 6.98 14.96 8.94
N TYR A 874 5.76 14.99 8.39
CA TYR A 874 5.13 16.23 7.98
C TYR A 874 4.77 17.11 9.19
N PRO A 875 5.28 18.35 9.28
CA PRO A 875 5.10 19.20 10.45
C PRO A 875 3.63 19.42 10.78
N ARG A 876 3.27 19.17 12.05
CA ARG A 876 1.92 19.45 12.55
C ARG A 876 1.68 20.96 12.53
N ARG A 877 0.51 21.40 12.04
CA ARG A 877 0.04 22.75 12.34
C ARG A 877 -0.34 22.76 13.83
N PRO A 878 0.13 23.72 14.63
CA PRO A 878 -0.31 23.82 16.01
C PRO A 878 -1.85 23.91 16.02
N LEU A 879 -2.49 23.07 16.81
CA LEU A 879 -3.92 23.19 17.10
C LEU A 879 -4.11 24.61 17.65
N ARG A 880 -4.96 25.41 17.00
CA ARG A 880 -5.33 26.71 17.55
C ARG A 880 -6.04 26.44 18.87
N ASN A 881 -5.56 27.08 19.95
CA ASN A 881 -6.28 27.15 21.22
C ASN A 881 -7.67 27.72 21.02
#